data_AF-A0A7S0VP65-F1
#
_entry.id   AF-A0A7S0VP65-F1
#
_cell.length_a   1.000
_cell.length_b   1.000
_cell.length_c   1.000
_cell.angle_alpha   90.00
_cell.angle_beta   90.00
_cell.angle_gamma   90.00
#
_symmetry.space_group_name_H-M   'P 1'
#
loop_
_entity.id
_entity.type
_entity.pdbx_description
1 polymer ?
#
loop_
_entity_poly.entity_id
_entity_poly.type
_entity_poly.pdbx_seq_one_letter_code
_entity_poly.pdbx_strand_id
1 'polypeptide(L)'
;MGVPMGYAGGVPVQHQPQKRPSHPSTPNDIAGPSGLPVVPAGGGALGAPSSDTAHPRCLCPVYPFKAIKERLGIEGVGAQNATSGQGNETHCPGCLCFVCEVPATECQGWTRLGHCHASNKDPYWKALKVFTQTDMLSKSPLLTALGCDEGACIEANRWCVNGLLGFHRYRDGDVGPGGVITHSFLHVADVTSSAMKAIVKHLSGPKGPRATLAVLDGITSAIVVNSYKPDPAQADSSKHKWCSSTFLAYKAILEQLEKYWVLTIAHTSTRCVPPQALATMAERLRHLTKLASDQVDGNNPPSSHVPLAHAISVCERGWTHPAMVQILEGQCSDRSFCEAHTVQVARLHVLERAQRWSEAYHYSMFHGLFARSLAYMVRADRSQDVLPLVQRQSALAQGAQCVPVCAELVRCGQVDRGVRLAMFCAFGDLGRDQSAQNRLPYMQWLVEYVTGQLDPNEVAVRNAHGAPSSSIEAARHDASEWARQVSPRLSEALLQPLAPPPFGSIYSNATFMAERVAVLCFTLTPQLSLPCAKLFSHQGDNCGACSILAQGGISDPGLMSWAVTDLIPKMGIQSILPAIQGWTYAGVPMSIRNALANALTEAGQHSEAARVRNSADVGEEAAEGDEVVELPPADFDVGGGWTP
;
A
#
# COMPACT_ATOMS: atom_id res chain seq x y z
N MET A 1 48.76 -24.95 -16.94
CA MET A 1 49.30 -23.63 -17.33
C MET A 1 49.04 -22.69 -16.18
N GLY A 2 50.06 -22.45 -15.34
CA GLY A 2 49.99 -21.57 -14.19
C GLY A 2 50.71 -20.26 -14.49
N VAL A 3 50.13 -19.14 -14.05
CA VAL A 3 50.77 -17.83 -14.03
C VAL A 3 50.51 -17.20 -12.66
N PRO A 4 51.52 -16.60 -12.00
CA PRO A 4 51.49 -16.31 -10.57
C PRO A 4 51.05 -14.88 -10.23
N MET A 5 50.45 -14.71 -9.05
CA MET A 5 50.18 -13.44 -8.38
C MET A 5 51.47 -12.91 -7.73
N GLY A 6 51.94 -11.73 -8.18
CA GLY A 6 53.00 -10.97 -7.54
C GLY A 6 52.42 -9.94 -6.56
N TYR A 7 52.80 -10.05 -5.28
CA TYR A 7 52.61 -9.04 -4.25
C TYR A 7 53.63 -7.92 -4.43
N ALA A 8 53.18 -6.66 -4.47
CA ALA A 8 54.03 -5.48 -4.29
C ALA A 8 53.47 -4.63 -3.13
N GLY A 9 54.32 -4.40 -2.13
CA GLY A 9 54.02 -3.68 -0.90
C GLY A 9 53.85 -2.18 -1.09
N GLY A 10 52.97 -1.61 -0.25
CA GLY A 10 52.74 -0.17 -0.10
C GLY A 10 53.04 0.27 1.33
N VAL A 11 53.82 1.35 1.43
CA VAL A 11 54.39 2.04 2.59
C VAL A 11 53.33 2.57 3.57
N PRO A 12 53.55 2.57 4.90
CA PRO A 12 52.64 3.20 5.84
C PRO A 12 52.86 4.72 5.88
N VAL A 13 51.85 5.50 5.49
CA VAL A 13 51.82 6.95 5.69
C VAL A 13 51.31 7.23 7.11
N GLN A 14 52.18 7.80 7.94
CA GLN A 14 51.82 8.38 9.23
C GLN A 14 50.96 9.64 9.02
N HIS A 15 49.71 9.62 9.50
CA HIS A 15 48.91 10.84 9.63
C HIS A 15 49.23 11.54 10.96
N GLN A 16 49.91 12.69 10.87
CA GLN A 16 49.91 13.70 11.94
C GLN A 16 48.51 14.35 12.06
N PRO A 17 48.07 14.71 13.27
CA PRO A 17 46.83 15.45 13.48
C PRO A 17 47.03 16.91 13.05
N GLN A 18 46.53 17.28 11.86
CA GLN A 18 46.44 18.68 11.46
C GLN A 18 45.35 19.40 12.25
N LYS A 19 45.75 20.46 12.96
CA LYS A 19 44.89 21.48 13.54
C LYS A 19 43.87 21.99 12.51
N ARG A 20 42.59 21.97 12.87
CA ARG A 20 41.50 22.63 12.13
C ARG A 20 41.85 24.11 11.88
N PRO A 21 41.83 24.59 10.63
CA PRO A 21 41.68 26.01 10.38
C PRO A 21 40.25 26.42 10.75
N SER A 22 40.13 27.46 11.57
CA SER A 22 38.89 28.17 11.84
C SER A 22 38.23 28.59 10.53
N HIS A 23 36.98 28.16 10.32
CA HIS A 23 36.15 28.55 9.20
C HIS A 23 36.00 30.09 9.13
N PRO A 24 36.09 30.70 7.94
CA PRO A 24 35.60 32.05 7.73
C PRO A 24 34.08 32.04 7.80
N SER A 25 33.54 32.92 8.63
CA SER A 25 32.12 33.24 8.75
C SER A 25 31.53 33.52 7.36
N THR A 26 30.45 32.81 7.01
CA THR A 26 29.62 33.11 5.84
C THR A 26 28.96 34.49 5.98
N PRO A 27 28.99 35.35 4.94
CA PRO A 27 28.27 36.62 4.95
C PRO A 27 26.79 36.37 4.62
N ASN A 28 25.94 36.37 5.64
CA ASN A 28 24.50 36.59 5.47
C ASN A 28 24.25 38.10 5.67
N ASP A 29 24.56 38.89 4.64
CA ASP A 29 24.12 40.27 4.52
C ASP A 29 23.65 40.48 3.07
N ILE A 30 22.41 40.06 2.79
CA ILE A 30 21.65 40.71 1.72
C ILE A 30 21.12 42.00 2.33
N ALA A 31 21.93 43.05 2.23
CA ALA A 31 21.48 44.42 2.41
C ALA A 31 20.42 44.72 1.34
N GLY A 32 19.14 44.63 1.72
CA GLY A 32 18.07 45.28 0.98
C GLY A 32 18.26 46.81 1.07
N PRO A 33 17.85 47.58 0.05
CA PRO A 33 17.98 49.03 0.08
C PRO A 33 17.11 49.59 1.22
N SER A 34 17.80 50.10 2.23
CA SER A 34 17.53 51.29 3.04
C SER A 34 16.07 51.74 3.24
N GLY A 35 15.60 51.56 4.47
CA GLY A 35 15.07 52.67 5.27
C GLY A 35 13.65 53.15 5.00
N LEU A 36 12.66 52.40 5.49
CA LEU A 36 11.42 53.02 5.99
C LEU A 36 11.48 53.12 7.51
N PRO A 37 11.03 54.24 8.12
CA PRO A 37 11.09 54.43 9.56
C PRO A 37 10.24 53.37 10.28
N VAL A 38 10.87 52.66 11.22
CA VAL A 38 10.19 51.77 12.17
C VAL A 38 9.27 52.63 13.04
N VAL A 39 7.96 52.51 12.85
CA VAL A 39 6.95 53.19 13.68
C VAL A 39 6.81 52.39 14.99
N PRO A 40 7.05 52.98 16.17
CA PRO A 40 6.89 52.27 17.44
C PRO A 40 5.41 52.02 17.73
N ALA A 41 5.09 50.79 18.14
CA ALA A 41 3.77 50.38 18.59
C ALA A 41 3.51 50.90 20.01
N GLY A 42 3.13 52.17 20.13
CA GLY A 42 2.72 52.81 21.38
C GLY A 42 1.48 53.67 21.14
N GLY A 43 0.38 53.38 21.85
CA GLY A 43 -0.95 53.99 21.69
C GLY A 43 -1.04 55.44 22.16
N GLY A 44 -0.30 56.35 21.53
CA GLY A 44 -0.56 57.79 21.53
C GLY A 44 -1.13 58.21 20.17
N ALA A 45 -2.03 59.20 20.15
CA ALA A 45 -2.64 59.72 18.93
C ALA A 45 -1.57 60.13 17.89
N LEU A 46 -1.29 59.25 16.93
CA LEU A 46 -0.38 59.48 15.82
C LEU A 46 -0.98 60.60 14.95
N GLY A 47 -0.26 61.71 14.83
CA GLY A 47 -0.56 62.74 13.84
C GLY A 47 -0.69 62.10 12.47
N ALA A 48 -1.76 62.41 11.75
CA ALA A 48 -1.98 61.88 10.41
C ALA A 48 -0.73 62.13 9.55
N PRO A 49 -0.22 61.14 8.80
CA PRO A 49 0.91 61.34 7.91
C PRO A 49 0.60 62.52 6.98
N SER A 50 1.60 63.35 6.66
CA SER A 50 1.44 64.40 5.66
C SER A 50 1.00 63.75 4.32
N SER A 51 0.19 64.44 3.53
CA SER A 51 -0.21 63.97 2.19
C SER A 51 0.97 63.64 1.28
N ASP A 52 2.14 64.19 1.59
CA ASP A 52 3.32 64.17 0.74
C ASP A 52 4.31 63.04 1.12
N THR A 53 4.13 62.38 2.26
CA THR A 53 4.98 61.24 2.64
C THR A 53 4.44 59.94 2.07
N ALA A 54 5.35 59.06 1.62
CA ALA A 54 4.97 57.75 1.09
C ALA A 54 4.21 56.92 2.15
N HIS A 55 3.02 56.44 1.82
CA HIS A 55 2.19 55.66 2.75
C HIS A 55 1.38 54.57 2.03
N PRO A 56 1.09 53.43 2.69
CA PRO A 56 0.16 52.44 2.16
C PRO A 56 -1.22 53.05 1.93
N ARG A 57 -1.89 52.68 0.84
CA ARG A 57 -3.24 53.18 0.50
C ARG A 57 -4.25 53.12 1.64
N CYS A 58 -4.20 52.07 2.46
CA CYS A 58 -5.10 51.88 3.58
C CYS A 58 -4.93 52.91 4.72
N LEU A 59 -3.86 53.70 4.67
CA LEU A 59 -3.51 54.76 5.62
C LEU A 59 -3.54 56.16 4.99
N CYS A 60 -4.08 56.30 3.77
CA CYS A 60 -4.11 57.59 3.07
C CYS A 60 -5.03 58.60 3.78
N PRO A 61 -4.52 59.79 4.16
CA PRO A 61 -5.32 60.83 4.81
C PRO A 61 -6.18 61.61 3.80
N VAL A 62 -5.73 61.73 2.55
CA VAL A 62 -6.41 62.48 1.48
C VAL A 62 -7.61 61.71 0.94
N TYR A 63 -7.45 60.41 0.73
CA TYR A 63 -8.49 59.52 0.23
C TYR A 63 -8.72 58.40 1.23
N PRO A 64 -9.64 58.55 2.20
CA PRO A 64 -9.88 57.54 3.22
C PRO A 64 -10.18 56.16 2.61
N PHE A 65 -9.60 55.11 3.20
CA PHE A 65 -9.79 53.74 2.73
C PHE A 65 -11.17 53.22 3.15
N LYS A 66 -11.97 52.79 2.18
CA LYS A 66 -13.28 52.18 2.42
C LYS A 66 -13.10 50.67 2.52
N ALA A 67 -13.30 50.12 3.71
CA ALA A 67 -13.32 48.68 3.89
C ALA A 67 -14.55 48.10 3.18
N ILE A 68 -14.34 47.46 2.02
CA ILE A 68 -15.41 46.78 1.31
C ILE A 68 -15.69 45.47 2.05
N LYS A 69 -16.75 45.46 2.86
CA LYS A 69 -17.20 44.28 3.60
C LYS A 69 -17.79 43.19 2.67
N GLU A 70 -18.00 43.51 1.39
CA GLU A 70 -18.90 42.82 0.47
C GLU A 70 -18.22 41.96 -0.62
N ARG A 71 -16.96 41.55 -0.45
CA ARG A 71 -16.30 40.63 -1.39
C ARG A 71 -16.81 39.16 -1.33
N LEU A 72 -17.81 38.85 -0.49
CA LEU A 72 -18.33 37.49 -0.31
C LEU A 72 -19.57 37.16 -1.17
N GLY A 73 -19.94 37.99 -2.15
CA GLY A 73 -20.90 37.58 -3.18
C GLY A 73 -22.33 37.38 -2.69
N ILE A 74 -22.79 38.17 -1.71
CA ILE A 74 -24.24 38.29 -1.45
C ILE A 74 -24.75 39.39 -2.38
N GLU A 75 -24.98 39.02 -3.64
CA GLU A 75 -25.68 39.85 -4.60
C GLU A 75 -27.15 39.96 -4.16
N GLY A 76 -27.49 41.09 -3.55
CA GLY A 76 -28.87 41.53 -3.43
C GLY A 76 -29.35 41.71 -2.00
N VAL A 77 -29.01 42.85 -1.40
CA VAL A 77 -30.02 43.74 -0.78
C VAL A 77 -29.49 45.18 -0.82
N GLY A 78 -30.02 46.04 -1.69
CA GLY A 78 -30.10 47.50 -1.43
C GLY A 78 -29.04 48.45 -2.05
N ALA A 79 -28.65 48.29 -3.31
CA ALA A 79 -27.77 49.23 -4.02
C ALA A 79 -28.48 50.51 -4.53
N GLN A 80 -29.19 51.25 -3.67
CA GLN A 80 -29.93 52.47 -4.11
C GLN A 80 -29.51 53.79 -3.45
N ASN A 81 -28.47 53.83 -2.60
CA ASN A 81 -27.98 55.11 -2.03
C ASN A 81 -26.44 55.27 -2.01
N ALA A 82 -25.70 54.59 -2.90
CA ALA A 82 -24.27 54.86 -3.08
C ALA A 82 -24.07 56.12 -3.94
N THR A 83 -24.28 57.29 -3.33
CA THR A 83 -23.91 58.60 -3.89
C THR A 83 -22.42 58.60 -4.24
N SER A 84 -22.09 58.52 -5.53
CA SER A 84 -20.88 59.01 -6.26
C SER A 84 -19.58 59.28 -5.48
N GLY A 85 -19.29 58.51 -4.45
CA GLY A 85 -18.17 58.71 -3.56
C GLY A 85 -17.01 57.87 -4.07
N GLN A 86 -16.00 58.54 -4.60
CA GLN A 86 -14.71 57.98 -5.06
C GLN A 86 -14.36 56.67 -4.34
N GLY A 87 -14.22 55.58 -5.11
CA GLY A 87 -13.82 54.27 -4.59
C GLY A 87 -12.36 54.24 -4.13
N ASN A 88 -11.87 53.09 -3.67
CA ASN A 88 -10.47 52.97 -3.25
C ASN A 88 -9.47 53.14 -4.42
N GLU A 89 -9.96 53.19 -5.66
CA GLU A 89 -9.19 53.42 -6.89
C GLU A 89 -8.49 54.79 -6.90
N THR A 90 -9.04 55.79 -6.22
CA THR A 90 -8.38 57.10 -6.09
C THR A 90 -7.22 57.04 -5.10
N HIS A 91 -6.15 57.75 -5.43
CA HIS A 91 -4.89 57.77 -4.68
C HIS A 91 -4.24 59.15 -4.79
N CYS A 92 -3.50 59.56 -3.76
CA CYS A 92 -2.66 60.76 -3.80
C CYS A 92 -1.25 60.40 -4.30
N PRO A 93 -0.40 61.38 -4.66
CA PRO A 93 0.97 61.12 -5.13
C PRO A 93 1.82 60.27 -4.16
N GLY A 94 1.60 60.39 -2.84
CA GLY A 94 2.30 59.59 -1.82
C GLY A 94 1.75 58.17 -1.60
N CYS A 95 0.68 57.75 -2.27
CA CYS A 95 0.11 56.41 -2.06
C CYS A 95 0.98 55.32 -2.69
N LEU A 96 1.30 54.30 -1.89
CA LEU A 96 1.92 53.06 -2.35
C LEU A 96 0.88 51.92 -2.42
N CYS A 97 1.09 51.03 -3.41
CA CYS A 97 0.39 49.76 -3.46
C CYS A 97 0.85 48.86 -2.30
N PHE A 98 -0.09 48.40 -1.47
CA PHE A 98 0.23 47.51 -0.36
C PHE A 98 0.86 46.17 -0.81
N VAL A 99 0.43 45.65 -1.97
CA VAL A 99 0.87 44.35 -2.49
C VAL A 99 2.24 44.45 -3.17
N CYS A 100 2.44 45.47 -4.01
CA CYS A 100 3.63 45.60 -4.84
C CYS A 100 4.71 46.52 -4.23
N GLU A 101 4.35 47.34 -3.25
CA GLU A 101 5.21 48.38 -2.64
C GLU A 101 5.78 49.43 -3.61
N VAL A 102 5.16 49.57 -4.77
CA VAL A 102 5.45 50.63 -5.75
C VAL A 102 4.42 51.75 -5.66
N PRO A 103 4.71 52.96 -6.19
CA PRO A 103 3.72 54.04 -6.32
C PRO A 103 2.42 53.54 -6.95
N ALA A 104 1.28 54.00 -6.43
CA ALA A 104 -0.03 53.58 -6.93
C ALA A 104 -0.20 53.84 -8.44
N THR A 105 0.40 54.92 -8.94
CA THR A 105 0.47 55.29 -10.37
C THR A 105 1.26 54.30 -11.23
N GLU A 106 2.20 53.55 -10.65
CA GLU A 106 3.06 52.57 -11.35
C GLU A 106 2.53 51.13 -11.21
N CYS A 107 1.54 50.92 -10.35
CA CYS A 107 1.02 49.59 -10.06
C CYS A 107 0.04 49.13 -11.14
N GLN A 108 0.49 48.24 -12.03
CA GLN A 108 -0.35 47.62 -13.07
C GLN A 108 -1.54 46.82 -12.50
N GLY A 109 -1.42 46.32 -11.27
CA GLY A 109 -2.47 45.58 -10.57
C GLY A 109 -3.46 46.48 -9.80
N TRP A 110 -3.26 47.80 -9.80
CA TRP A 110 -4.02 48.73 -8.95
C TRP A 110 -5.53 48.57 -9.07
N THR A 111 -6.07 48.82 -10.27
CA THR A 111 -7.48 48.60 -10.58
C THR A 111 -7.70 47.21 -11.17
N ARG A 112 -6.80 46.75 -12.04
CA ARG A 112 -6.94 45.47 -12.77
C ARG A 112 -7.07 44.25 -11.87
N LEU A 113 -6.25 44.16 -10.80
CA LEU A 113 -6.28 43.07 -9.82
C LEU A 113 -6.92 43.53 -8.50
N GLY A 114 -7.44 44.76 -8.45
CA GLY A 114 -8.04 45.36 -7.27
C GLY A 114 -7.07 45.58 -6.11
N HIS A 115 -5.76 45.77 -6.36
CA HIS A 115 -4.80 46.09 -5.30
C HIS A 115 -5.12 47.39 -4.57
N CYS A 116 -5.91 48.28 -5.17
CA CYS A 116 -6.43 49.49 -4.51
C CYS A 116 -7.30 49.15 -3.29
N HIS A 117 -7.89 47.95 -3.22
CA HIS A 117 -8.63 47.45 -2.05
C HIS A 117 -7.76 46.66 -1.08
N ALA A 118 -6.44 46.63 -1.28
CA ALA A 118 -5.54 45.89 -0.42
C ALA A 118 -5.32 46.59 0.92
N SER A 119 -5.36 45.82 2.00
CA SER A 119 -5.08 46.31 3.35
C SER A 119 -4.30 45.28 4.15
N ASN A 120 -3.54 45.76 5.13
CA ASN A 120 -2.79 44.90 6.05
C ASN A 120 -3.70 44.14 7.05
N LYS A 121 -5.00 44.42 7.08
CA LYS A 121 -5.96 43.73 7.97
C LYS A 121 -6.48 42.43 7.37
N ASP A 122 -6.39 42.27 6.04
CA ASP A 122 -6.88 41.09 5.35
C ASP A 122 -5.74 40.07 5.11
N PRO A 123 -5.86 38.83 5.62
CA PRO A 123 -4.88 37.78 5.39
C PRO A 123 -4.60 37.48 3.91
N TYR A 124 -5.59 37.65 3.02
CA TYR A 124 -5.41 37.42 1.59
C TYR A 124 -4.42 38.41 0.97
N TRP A 125 -4.53 39.69 1.32
CA TRP A 125 -3.62 40.70 0.79
C TRP A 125 -2.21 40.57 1.38
N LYS A 126 -2.08 40.13 2.65
CA LYS A 126 -0.77 39.76 3.22
C LYS A 126 -0.14 38.61 2.43
N ALA A 127 -0.91 37.56 2.15
CA ALA A 127 -0.47 36.42 1.35
C ALA A 127 0.00 36.85 -0.05
N LEU A 128 -0.79 37.67 -0.74
CA LEU A 128 -0.46 38.15 -2.09
C LEU A 128 0.76 39.08 -2.09
N LYS A 129 0.94 39.89 -1.04
CA LYS A 129 2.13 40.71 -0.85
C LYS A 129 3.38 39.85 -0.73
N VAL A 130 3.37 38.87 0.19
CA VAL A 130 4.50 37.92 0.36
C VAL A 130 4.80 37.17 -0.95
N PHE A 131 3.75 36.72 -1.65
CA PHE A 131 3.88 36.10 -2.97
C PHE A 131 4.59 37.01 -3.98
N THR A 132 4.18 38.27 -4.08
CA THR A 132 4.72 39.22 -5.06
C THR A 132 6.17 39.60 -4.74
N GLN A 133 6.50 39.72 -3.46
CA GLN A 133 7.83 40.14 -2.99
C GLN A 133 8.87 39.02 -3.01
N THR A 134 8.43 37.77 -3.00
CA THR A 134 9.34 36.64 -3.01
C THR A 134 9.56 36.17 -4.44
N ASP A 135 10.73 36.46 -5.02
CA ASP A 135 11.07 36.09 -6.40
C ASP A 135 10.86 34.60 -6.68
N MET A 136 11.19 33.76 -5.69
CA MET A 136 10.98 32.32 -5.73
C MET A 136 9.51 31.90 -5.95
N LEU A 137 8.57 32.77 -5.56
CA LEU A 137 7.13 32.56 -5.67
C LEU A 137 6.55 33.22 -6.94
N SER A 138 6.94 34.48 -7.21
CA SER A 138 6.39 35.25 -8.33
C SER A 138 6.94 34.84 -9.70
N LYS A 139 8.17 34.29 -9.74
CA LYS A 139 8.86 33.84 -10.95
C LYS A 139 9.46 32.46 -10.74
N SER A 140 8.60 31.44 -10.61
CA SER A 140 9.07 30.07 -10.42
C SER A 140 10.09 29.66 -11.51
N PRO A 141 11.34 29.38 -11.13
CA PRO A 141 12.34 28.88 -12.08
C PRO A 141 11.93 27.55 -12.69
N LEU A 142 11.17 26.74 -11.93
CA LEU A 142 10.69 25.44 -12.36
C LEU A 142 9.68 25.55 -13.50
N LEU A 143 8.67 26.42 -13.35
CA LEU A 143 7.64 26.59 -14.38
C LEU A 143 8.22 27.16 -15.67
N THR A 144 9.18 28.08 -15.54
CA THR A 144 9.95 28.63 -16.65
C THR A 144 10.76 27.53 -17.34
N ALA A 145 11.50 26.73 -16.59
CA ALA A 145 12.32 25.63 -17.11
C ALA A 145 11.50 24.53 -17.79
N LEU A 146 10.26 24.30 -17.35
CA LEU A 146 9.35 23.32 -17.95
C LEU A 146 8.63 23.85 -19.21
N GLY A 147 8.76 25.14 -19.52
CA GLY A 147 7.99 25.80 -20.57
C GLY A 147 6.48 25.69 -20.31
N CYS A 148 6.06 25.86 -19.06
CA CYS A 148 4.65 25.85 -18.69
C CYS A 148 3.92 27.04 -19.32
N ASP A 149 2.67 26.81 -19.76
CA ASP A 149 1.81 27.88 -20.25
C ASP A 149 1.32 28.79 -19.11
N GLU A 150 0.72 29.92 -19.49
CA GLU A 150 0.19 30.91 -18.53
C GLU A 150 -0.86 30.28 -17.59
N GLY A 151 -1.65 29.31 -18.06
CA GLY A 151 -2.65 28.62 -17.25
C GLY A 151 -2.02 27.81 -16.10
N ALA A 152 -0.96 27.07 -16.38
CA ALA A 152 -0.19 26.34 -15.37
C ALA A 152 0.50 27.29 -14.38
N CYS A 153 1.02 28.42 -14.86
CA CYS A 153 1.58 29.47 -13.99
C CYS A 153 0.52 30.07 -13.06
N ILE A 154 -0.67 30.39 -13.58
CA ILE A 154 -1.80 30.88 -12.77
C ILE A 154 -2.22 29.82 -11.74
N GLU A 155 -2.25 28.54 -12.12
CA GLU A 155 -2.61 27.44 -11.21
C GLU A 155 -1.58 27.30 -10.09
N ALA A 156 -0.28 27.35 -10.38
CA ALA A 156 0.78 27.35 -9.37
C ALA A 156 0.67 28.54 -8.40
N ASN A 157 0.49 29.75 -8.94
CA ASN A 157 0.35 30.98 -8.16
C ASN A 157 -0.87 30.89 -7.23
N ARG A 158 -1.99 30.35 -7.73
CA ARG A 158 -3.20 30.12 -6.92
C ARG A 158 -2.91 29.21 -5.73
N TRP A 159 -2.24 28.08 -5.93
CA TRP A 159 -1.91 27.16 -4.82
C TRP A 159 -0.91 27.76 -3.84
N CYS A 160 0.05 28.54 -4.33
CA CYS A 160 0.97 29.26 -3.47
C CYS A 160 0.23 30.28 -2.59
N VAL A 161 -0.55 31.18 -3.20
CA VAL A 161 -1.31 32.21 -2.47
C VAL A 161 -2.30 31.58 -1.48
N ASN A 162 -2.97 30.49 -1.84
CA ASN A 162 -3.84 29.77 -0.91
C ASN A 162 -3.07 29.15 0.25
N GLY A 163 -1.89 28.58 0.01
CA GLY A 163 -1.03 28.05 1.06
C GLY A 163 -0.60 29.15 2.03
N LEU A 164 -0.10 30.28 1.50
CA LEU A 164 0.25 31.47 2.28
C LEU A 164 -0.94 32.01 3.09
N LEU A 165 -2.13 32.03 2.49
CA LEU A 165 -3.36 32.43 3.17
C LEU A 165 -3.69 31.50 4.35
N GLY A 166 -3.53 30.18 4.15
CA GLY A 166 -3.68 29.19 5.23
C GLY A 166 -2.74 29.49 6.40
N PHE A 167 -1.47 29.78 6.12
CA PHE A 167 -0.49 30.14 7.14
C PHE A 167 -0.79 31.48 7.82
N HIS A 168 -1.24 32.51 7.08
CA HIS A 168 -1.64 33.77 7.67
C HIS A 168 -2.85 33.63 8.60
N ARG A 169 -3.86 32.84 8.22
CA ARG A 169 -5.00 32.54 9.10
C ARG A 169 -4.57 31.77 10.35
N TYR A 170 -3.69 30.78 10.17
CA TYR A 170 -3.12 30.05 11.30
C TYR A 170 -2.38 30.98 12.27
N ARG A 171 -1.54 31.89 11.76
CA ARG A 171 -0.75 32.83 12.57
C ARG A 171 -1.62 33.91 13.22
N ASP A 172 -2.57 34.47 12.49
CA ASP A 172 -3.46 35.50 13.01
C ASP A 172 -4.42 34.89 14.06
N GLY A 173 -4.78 33.61 13.91
CA GLY A 173 -5.62 32.84 14.83
C GLY A 173 -7.09 33.26 14.81
N ASP A 174 -7.95 32.40 15.33
CA ASP A 174 -9.37 32.70 15.49
C ASP A 174 -9.64 33.26 16.89
N VAL A 175 -10.34 34.39 16.96
CA VAL A 175 -10.72 35.00 18.25
C VAL A 175 -11.88 34.20 18.84
N GLY A 176 -11.59 33.42 19.88
CA GLY A 176 -12.55 32.64 20.62
C GLY A 176 -13.27 33.42 21.74
N PRO A 177 -14.18 32.75 22.48
CA PRO A 177 -14.84 33.32 23.65
C PRO A 177 -13.82 33.85 24.66
N GLY A 178 -14.06 35.03 25.22
CA GLY A 178 -13.15 35.67 26.17
C GLY A 178 -11.89 36.31 25.54
N GLY A 179 -11.84 36.42 24.20
CA GLY A 179 -10.71 37.06 23.49
C GLY A 179 -9.46 36.18 23.39
N VAL A 180 -9.58 34.89 23.73
CA VAL A 180 -8.49 33.91 23.56
C VAL A 180 -8.30 33.63 22.08
N ILE A 181 -7.07 33.77 21.59
CA ILE A 181 -6.74 33.51 20.19
C ILE A 181 -6.36 32.02 20.05
N THR A 182 -7.12 31.30 19.23
CA THR A 182 -6.88 29.88 18.97
C THR A 182 -6.20 29.71 17.62
N HIS A 183 -5.00 29.12 17.62
CA HIS A 183 -4.24 28.87 16.40
C HIS A 183 -4.57 27.48 15.86
N SER A 184 -5.44 27.42 14.84
CA SER A 184 -5.86 26.17 14.21
C SER A 184 -5.07 25.87 12.95
N PHE A 185 -4.30 24.77 12.98
CA PHE A 185 -3.56 24.31 11.81
C PHE A 185 -4.46 23.73 10.69
N LEU A 186 -5.76 23.61 10.96
CA LEU A 186 -6.76 23.13 10.01
C LEU A 186 -6.75 23.93 8.71
N HIS A 187 -6.55 25.25 8.76
CA HIS A 187 -6.50 26.07 7.54
C HIS A 187 -5.37 25.67 6.59
N VAL A 188 -4.20 25.34 7.12
CA VAL A 188 -3.05 24.87 6.33
C VAL A 188 -3.31 23.44 5.83
N ALA A 189 -3.85 22.59 6.69
CA ALA A 189 -4.19 21.21 6.36
C ALA A 189 -5.24 21.10 5.25
N ASP A 190 -6.29 21.94 5.27
CA ASP A 190 -7.37 21.94 4.28
C ASP A 190 -6.88 22.35 2.89
N VAL A 191 -6.07 23.42 2.83
CA VAL A 191 -5.47 23.87 1.57
C VAL A 191 -4.53 22.80 1.02
N THR A 192 -3.68 22.23 1.87
CA THR A 192 -2.75 21.18 1.47
C THR A 192 -3.51 19.93 1.00
N SER A 193 -4.52 19.47 1.74
CA SER A 193 -5.37 18.34 1.37
C SER A 193 -6.05 18.56 0.03
N SER A 194 -6.54 19.78 -0.22
CA SER A 194 -7.12 20.17 -1.50
C SER A 194 -6.08 20.14 -2.62
N ALA A 195 -4.84 20.59 -2.36
CA ALA A 195 -3.73 20.49 -3.31
C ALA A 195 -3.38 19.03 -3.62
N MET A 196 -3.32 18.16 -2.61
CA MET A 196 -3.09 16.72 -2.79
C MET A 196 -4.16 16.06 -3.65
N LYS A 197 -5.43 16.38 -3.43
CA LYS A 197 -6.54 15.91 -4.27
C LYS A 197 -6.37 16.37 -5.73
N ALA A 198 -5.96 17.63 -5.94
CA ALA A 198 -5.68 18.14 -7.27
C ALA A 198 -4.49 17.42 -7.94
N ILE A 199 -3.40 17.17 -7.19
CA ILE A 199 -2.23 16.40 -7.64
C ILE A 199 -2.65 15.00 -8.09
N VAL A 200 -3.41 14.26 -7.28
CA VAL A 200 -3.89 12.91 -7.63
C VAL A 200 -4.79 12.94 -8.87
N LYS A 201 -5.66 13.94 -8.97
CA LYS A 201 -6.53 14.15 -10.13
C LYS A 201 -5.71 14.43 -11.40
N HIS A 202 -4.67 15.27 -11.32
CA HIS A 202 -3.81 15.62 -12.46
C HIS A 202 -2.92 14.46 -12.89
N LEU A 203 -2.36 13.70 -11.93
CA LEU A 203 -1.59 12.48 -12.20
C LEU A 203 -2.42 11.40 -12.90
N SER A 204 -3.75 11.40 -12.72
CA SER A 204 -4.66 10.43 -13.33
C SER A 204 -5.43 11.00 -14.52
N GLY A 205 -5.24 12.28 -14.86
CA GLY A 205 -6.13 13.04 -15.73
C GLY A 205 -5.44 13.64 -16.96
N PRO A 206 -6.21 14.24 -17.87
CA PRO A 206 -5.71 14.74 -19.15
C PRO A 206 -4.79 15.96 -19.02
N LYS A 207 -4.87 16.69 -17.90
CA LYS A 207 -3.97 17.82 -17.59
C LYS A 207 -2.50 17.39 -17.48
N GLY A 208 -2.26 16.11 -17.15
CA GLY A 208 -0.94 15.50 -17.18
C GLY A 208 0.06 16.08 -16.16
N PRO A 209 1.35 15.75 -16.31
CA PRO A 209 2.37 15.99 -15.29
C PRO A 209 2.72 17.47 -15.07
N ARG A 210 2.61 18.33 -16.09
CA ARG A 210 2.94 19.77 -15.96
C ARG A 210 2.00 20.47 -14.98
N ALA A 211 0.71 20.20 -15.05
CA ALA A 211 -0.26 20.71 -14.09
C ALA A 211 0.01 20.17 -12.68
N THR A 212 0.41 18.90 -12.54
CA THR A 212 0.83 18.34 -11.25
C THR A 212 2.03 19.10 -10.67
N LEU A 213 3.05 19.35 -11.49
CA LEU A 213 4.25 20.10 -11.09
C LEU A 213 3.91 21.53 -10.68
N ALA A 214 2.98 22.18 -11.38
CA ALA A 214 2.50 23.51 -11.02
C ALA A 214 1.86 23.55 -9.64
N VAL A 215 0.95 22.59 -9.34
CA VAL A 215 0.34 22.50 -8.01
C VAL A 215 1.41 22.22 -6.94
N LEU A 216 2.31 21.28 -7.19
CA LEU A 216 3.39 20.90 -6.26
C LEU A 216 4.33 22.05 -5.96
N ASP A 217 4.79 22.76 -6.97
CA ASP A 217 5.69 23.90 -6.81
C ASP A 217 5.02 25.03 -6.02
N GLY A 218 3.76 25.35 -6.35
CA GLY A 218 3.00 26.38 -5.63
C GLY A 218 2.84 26.08 -4.14
N ILE A 219 2.33 24.88 -3.80
CA ILE A 219 2.08 24.51 -2.39
C ILE A 219 3.39 24.33 -1.61
N THR A 220 4.41 23.75 -2.23
CA THR A 220 5.73 23.55 -1.61
C THR A 220 6.38 24.89 -1.31
N SER A 221 6.32 25.83 -2.25
CA SER A 221 6.94 27.13 -2.06
C SER A 221 6.26 27.93 -0.95
N ALA A 222 4.93 27.82 -0.80
CA ALA A 222 4.21 28.43 0.32
C ALA A 222 4.67 27.87 1.68
N ILE A 223 4.90 26.57 1.76
CA ILE A 223 5.38 25.88 2.97
C ILE A 223 6.83 26.24 3.28
N VAL A 224 7.70 26.28 2.27
CA VAL A 224 9.12 26.65 2.45
C VAL A 224 9.26 28.08 2.98
N VAL A 225 8.43 29.01 2.49
CA VAL A 225 8.44 30.42 2.94
C VAL A 225 7.88 30.59 4.36
N ASN A 226 6.93 29.75 4.79
CA ASN A 226 6.31 29.84 6.13
C ASN A 226 6.72 28.67 7.01
N SER A 227 8.02 28.42 7.14
CA SER A 227 8.54 27.41 8.06
C SER A 227 7.93 27.62 9.46
N TYR A 228 7.30 26.58 10.00
CA TYR A 228 6.69 26.60 11.32
C TYR A 228 7.72 26.91 12.42
N LYS A 229 7.56 28.06 13.08
CA LYS A 229 8.15 28.37 14.39
C LYS A 229 7.18 29.28 15.16
N PRO A 230 6.50 28.80 16.21
CA PRO A 230 5.78 29.72 17.09
C PRO A 230 6.81 30.68 17.71
N ASP A 231 6.48 31.97 17.77
CA ASP A 231 7.30 32.93 18.49
C ASP A 231 7.39 32.45 19.96
N PRO A 232 8.60 32.21 20.50
CA PRO A 232 8.75 31.75 21.88
C PRO A 232 8.00 32.64 22.87
N ALA A 233 7.94 33.95 22.62
CA ALA A 233 7.21 34.90 23.47
C ALA A 233 5.68 34.71 23.43
N GLN A 234 5.15 34.19 22.31
CA GLN A 234 3.71 33.89 22.16
C GLN A 234 3.37 32.47 22.63
N ALA A 235 4.31 31.54 22.57
CA ALA A 235 4.12 30.15 23.00
C ALA A 235 3.78 30.04 24.50
N ASP A 236 4.37 30.91 25.33
CA ASP A 236 4.15 30.93 26.78
C ASP A 236 2.98 31.83 27.22
N SER A 237 2.29 32.48 26.28
CA SER A 237 1.20 33.40 26.59
C SER A 237 -0.12 32.65 26.81
N SER A 238 -0.77 32.88 27.96
CA SER A 238 -2.11 32.36 28.25
C SER A 238 -3.21 32.85 27.28
N LYS A 239 -2.91 33.89 26.47
CA LYS A 239 -3.81 34.42 25.45
C LYS A 239 -3.79 33.63 24.13
N HIS A 240 -2.78 32.78 23.93
CA HIS A 240 -2.57 32.02 22.71
C HIS A 240 -2.61 30.53 23.00
N LYS A 241 -3.55 29.82 22.36
CA LYS A 241 -3.64 28.36 22.47
C LYS A 241 -3.21 27.72 21.16
N TRP A 242 -2.09 27.00 21.21
CA TRP A 242 -1.55 26.24 20.09
C TRP A 242 -2.02 24.79 20.17
N CYS A 243 -2.46 24.21 19.04
CA CYS A 243 -2.90 22.82 19.02
C CYS A 243 -1.70 21.86 19.03
N SER A 244 -1.64 20.92 19.97
CA SER A 244 -0.55 19.95 20.09
C SER A 244 -0.41 19.01 18.87
N SER A 245 -1.49 18.80 18.11
CA SER A 245 -1.47 18.00 16.88
C SER A 245 -0.88 18.74 15.67
N THR A 246 -0.60 20.04 15.78
CA THR A 246 -0.06 20.86 14.69
C THR A 246 1.25 20.29 14.14
N PHE A 247 2.13 19.86 15.03
CA PHE A 247 3.42 19.31 14.64
C PHE A 247 3.27 17.99 13.86
N LEU A 248 2.42 17.09 14.34
CA LEU A 248 2.13 15.83 13.64
C LEU A 248 1.50 16.08 12.26
N ALA A 249 0.57 17.02 12.18
CA ALA A 249 -0.05 17.41 10.91
C ALA A 249 0.96 18.03 9.94
N TYR A 250 1.84 18.91 10.41
CA TYR A 250 2.87 19.54 9.59
C TYR A 250 3.89 18.51 9.06
N LYS A 251 4.38 17.63 9.92
CA LYS A 251 5.25 16.51 9.52
C LYS A 251 4.58 15.63 8.46
N ALA A 252 3.32 15.24 8.68
CA ALA A 252 2.58 14.43 7.71
C ALA A 252 2.42 15.15 6.36
N ILE A 253 2.21 16.47 6.36
CA ILE A 253 2.14 17.27 5.13
C ILE A 253 3.47 17.25 4.38
N LEU A 254 4.59 17.46 5.08
CA LEU A 254 5.93 17.42 4.47
C LEU A 254 6.21 16.05 3.84
N GLU A 255 5.97 14.96 4.57
CA GLU A 255 6.15 13.59 4.07
C GLU A 255 5.28 13.29 2.84
N GLN A 256 4.03 13.77 2.82
CA GLN A 256 3.17 13.61 1.63
C GLN A 256 3.68 14.43 0.46
N LEU A 257 4.12 15.67 0.66
CA LEU A 257 4.66 16.50 -0.43
C LEU A 257 5.91 15.89 -1.03
N GLU A 258 6.82 15.41 -0.20
CA GLU A 258 8.00 14.67 -0.65
C GLU A 258 7.60 13.46 -1.49
N LYS A 259 6.64 12.65 -1.03
CA LYS A 259 6.10 11.52 -1.79
C LYS A 259 5.57 11.94 -3.15
N TYR A 260 4.81 13.03 -3.24
CA TYR A 260 4.25 13.49 -4.50
C TYR A 260 5.28 14.12 -5.43
N TRP A 261 6.31 14.79 -4.90
CA TRP A 261 7.45 15.22 -5.70
C TRP A 261 8.13 14.02 -6.33
N VAL A 262 8.47 12.99 -5.56
CA VAL A 262 9.12 11.78 -6.10
C VAL A 262 8.24 11.10 -7.14
N LEU A 263 6.95 10.93 -6.86
CA LEU A 263 5.97 10.41 -7.83
C LEU A 263 5.96 11.20 -9.12
N THR A 264 5.96 12.53 -9.03
CA THR A 264 5.86 13.40 -10.20
C THR A 264 7.18 13.43 -10.97
N ILE A 265 8.33 13.37 -10.31
CA ILE A 265 9.65 13.18 -10.95
C ILE A 265 9.66 11.85 -11.71
N ALA A 266 9.25 10.75 -11.07
CA ALA A 266 9.21 9.43 -11.70
C ALA A 266 8.22 9.38 -12.89
N HIS A 267 7.08 10.07 -12.79
CA HIS A 267 6.14 10.16 -13.89
C HIS A 267 6.67 11.04 -15.04
N THR A 268 7.36 12.13 -14.72
CA THR A 268 7.90 13.07 -15.71
C THR A 268 9.17 12.57 -16.39
N SER A 269 9.98 11.75 -15.72
CA SER A 269 11.26 11.23 -16.23
C SER A 269 11.16 10.27 -17.40
N THR A 270 9.98 9.69 -17.62
CA THR A 270 9.65 9.00 -18.88
C THR A 270 9.58 9.94 -20.08
N ARG A 271 9.61 11.25 -19.84
CA ARG A 271 9.56 12.32 -20.84
C ARG A 271 10.82 13.18 -20.66
N CYS A 272 11.35 13.75 -21.74
CA CYS A 272 12.55 14.58 -21.68
C CYS A 272 12.32 15.83 -20.82
N VAL A 273 12.60 15.76 -19.51
CA VAL A 273 12.58 16.91 -18.60
C VAL A 273 13.86 17.71 -18.80
N PRO A 274 13.78 19.04 -19.02
CA PRO A 274 14.97 19.87 -19.14
C PRO A 274 15.85 19.78 -17.89
N PRO A 275 17.19 19.70 -18.01
CA PRO A 275 18.09 19.61 -16.86
C PRO A 275 17.91 20.73 -15.83
N GLN A 276 17.59 21.94 -16.28
CA GLN A 276 17.32 23.08 -15.39
C GLN A 276 16.11 22.82 -14.49
N ALA A 277 15.04 22.19 -15.02
CA ALA A 277 13.87 21.84 -14.25
C ALA A 277 14.21 20.78 -13.19
N LEU A 278 15.00 19.76 -13.54
CA LEU A 278 15.46 18.75 -12.58
C LEU A 278 16.28 19.36 -11.44
N ALA A 279 17.17 20.31 -11.74
CA ALA A 279 17.96 21.02 -10.74
C ALA A 279 17.07 21.81 -9.77
N THR A 280 16.07 22.54 -10.28
CA THR A 280 15.11 23.25 -9.42
C THR A 280 14.26 22.30 -8.57
N MET A 281 13.81 21.17 -9.14
CA MET A 281 13.07 20.15 -8.38
C MET A 281 13.91 19.54 -7.26
N ALA A 282 15.18 19.25 -7.53
CA ALA A 282 16.13 18.77 -6.53
C ALA A 282 16.35 19.79 -5.40
N GLU A 283 16.47 21.08 -5.74
CA GLU A 283 16.57 22.16 -4.76
C GLU A 283 15.31 22.28 -3.88
N ARG A 284 14.11 22.20 -4.46
CA ARG A 284 12.84 22.19 -3.72
C ARG A 284 12.78 21.04 -2.73
N LEU A 285 13.17 19.84 -3.16
CA LEU A 285 13.25 18.67 -2.30
C LEU A 285 14.29 18.85 -1.19
N ARG A 286 15.47 19.41 -1.48
CA ARG A 286 16.48 19.73 -0.44
C ARG A 286 15.90 20.63 0.65
N HIS A 287 15.15 21.67 0.27
CA HIS A 287 14.51 22.57 1.24
C HIS A 287 13.43 21.87 2.05
N LEU A 288 12.58 21.05 1.43
CA LEU A 288 11.56 20.27 2.15
C LEU A 288 12.18 19.30 3.14
N THR A 289 13.19 18.54 2.73
CA THR A 289 13.87 17.57 3.58
C THR A 289 14.60 18.24 4.73
N LYS A 290 15.23 19.40 4.50
CA LYS A 290 15.84 20.20 5.57
C LYS A 290 14.78 20.69 6.56
N LEU A 291 13.63 21.16 6.08
CA LEU A 291 12.52 21.56 6.96
C LEU A 291 11.97 20.38 7.75
N ALA A 292 11.89 19.18 7.16
CA ALA A 292 11.48 17.97 7.86
C ALA A 292 12.50 17.59 8.94
N SER A 293 13.81 17.65 8.66
CA SER A 293 14.86 17.34 9.63
C SER A 293 14.90 18.32 10.79
N ASP A 294 14.85 19.63 10.51
CA ASP A 294 14.93 20.69 11.52
C ASP A 294 13.76 20.63 12.52
N GLN A 295 12.65 20.00 12.13
CA GLN A 295 11.47 19.82 12.97
C GLN A 295 11.55 18.55 13.83
N VAL A 296 12.28 17.52 13.39
CA VAL A 296 12.40 16.23 14.10
C VAL A 296 13.29 16.30 15.35
N ASP A 297 14.17 17.29 15.48
CA ASP A 297 15.14 17.42 16.57
C ASP A 297 14.57 17.77 17.98
N GLY A 298 13.25 17.66 18.16
CA GLY A 298 12.62 17.69 19.50
C GLY A 298 12.79 16.37 20.26
N ASN A 299 13.99 16.08 20.78
CA ASN A 299 14.35 15.00 21.73
C ASN A 299 13.98 13.54 21.39
N ASN A 300 13.24 13.25 20.33
CA ASN A 300 12.96 11.89 19.90
C ASN A 300 14.05 11.43 18.94
N PRO A 301 14.61 10.21 19.12
CA PRO A 301 15.59 9.68 18.18
C PRO A 301 14.99 9.66 16.77
N PRO A 302 15.80 9.88 15.72
CA PRO A 302 15.35 9.93 14.33
C PRO A 302 14.72 8.58 13.96
N SER A 303 13.41 8.47 14.11
CA SER A 303 12.66 7.30 13.67
C SER A 303 12.62 7.34 12.14
N SER A 304 13.48 6.51 11.54
CA SER A 304 13.44 6.03 10.14
C SER A 304 13.13 7.04 9.03
N HIS A 305 13.41 8.33 9.24
CA HIS A 305 13.33 9.33 8.18
C HIS A 305 14.56 9.19 7.28
N VAL A 306 14.48 8.30 6.30
CA VAL A 306 15.51 8.17 5.27
C VAL A 306 15.57 9.49 4.49
N PRO A 307 16.69 10.23 4.53
CA PRO A 307 16.78 11.51 3.86
C PRO A 307 16.54 11.33 2.36
N LEU A 308 15.65 12.14 1.80
CA LEU A 308 15.40 12.24 0.35
C LEU A 308 16.66 12.67 -0.45
N ALA A 309 17.79 12.90 0.21
CA ALA A 309 19.12 13.12 -0.36
C ALA A 309 19.46 12.12 -1.49
N HIS A 310 18.97 10.87 -1.41
CA HIS A 310 19.12 9.90 -2.49
C HIS A 310 18.25 10.21 -3.71
N ALA A 311 16.98 10.58 -3.53
CA ALA A 311 16.12 11.01 -4.64
C ALA A 311 16.65 12.30 -5.30
N ILE A 312 17.23 13.20 -4.51
CA ILE A 312 17.88 14.45 -4.95
C ILE A 312 19.15 14.16 -5.76
N SER A 313 20.05 13.31 -5.25
CA SER A 313 21.24 12.82 -5.96
C SER A 313 20.87 12.13 -7.29
N VAL A 314 19.76 11.40 -7.30
CA VAL A 314 19.20 10.75 -8.49
C VAL A 314 18.62 11.76 -9.50
N CYS A 315 17.94 12.82 -9.03
CA CYS A 315 17.43 13.88 -9.90
C CYS A 315 18.57 14.67 -10.58
N GLU A 316 19.62 14.97 -9.83
CA GLU A 316 20.78 15.74 -10.31
C GLU A 316 21.64 14.96 -11.33
N ARG A 317 21.69 13.63 -11.21
CA ARG A 317 22.46 12.77 -12.11
C ARG A 317 21.70 12.33 -13.37
N GLY A 318 20.39 12.57 -13.42
CA GLY A 318 19.52 12.15 -14.52
C GLY A 318 19.20 10.65 -14.49
N TRP A 319 18.09 10.27 -15.12
CA TRP A 319 17.57 8.89 -15.11
C TRP A 319 18.38 7.91 -15.96
N THR A 320 19.31 8.41 -16.77
CA THR A 320 20.29 7.63 -17.53
C THR A 320 21.56 7.32 -16.73
N HIS A 321 21.67 7.81 -15.50
CA HIS A 321 22.85 7.53 -14.66
C HIS A 321 22.94 6.03 -14.38
N PRO A 322 24.12 5.39 -14.51
CA PRO A 322 24.28 3.95 -14.35
C PRO A 322 23.75 3.40 -13.04
N ALA A 323 23.88 4.12 -11.93
CA ALA A 323 23.29 3.70 -10.64
C ALA A 323 21.75 3.72 -10.66
N MET A 324 21.12 4.64 -11.39
CA MET A 324 19.66 4.69 -11.52
C MET A 324 19.17 3.64 -12.50
N VAL A 325 19.90 3.40 -13.59
CA VAL A 325 19.65 2.28 -14.49
C VAL A 325 19.76 0.96 -13.72
N GLN A 326 20.80 0.79 -12.91
CA GLN A 326 20.96 -0.38 -12.04
C GLN A 326 19.84 -0.50 -10.99
N ILE A 327 19.39 0.58 -10.36
CA ILE A 327 18.25 0.53 -9.42
C ILE A 327 16.94 0.20 -10.16
N LEU A 328 16.70 0.77 -11.35
CA LEU A 328 15.53 0.48 -12.17
C LEU A 328 15.54 -0.95 -12.75
N GLU A 329 16.72 -1.46 -13.08
CA GLU A 329 16.95 -2.82 -13.56
C GLU A 329 17.05 -3.84 -12.42
N GLY A 330 16.91 -3.41 -11.16
CA GLY A 330 17.03 -4.28 -9.98
C GLY A 330 18.43 -4.87 -9.76
N GLN A 331 19.46 -4.27 -10.35
CA GLN A 331 20.87 -4.64 -10.27
C GLN A 331 21.66 -3.87 -9.20
N CYS A 332 21.02 -3.01 -8.39
CA CYS A 332 21.71 -2.31 -7.32
C CYS A 332 22.08 -3.29 -6.20
N SER A 333 23.36 -3.54 -5.96
CA SER A 333 23.82 -4.50 -4.95
C SER A 333 23.92 -3.91 -3.54
N ASP A 334 23.74 -2.60 -3.39
CA ASP A 334 23.96 -1.90 -2.12
C ASP A 334 22.65 -1.76 -1.32
N ARG A 335 22.55 -2.52 -0.22
CA ARG A 335 21.39 -2.53 0.69
C ARG A 335 21.25 -1.26 1.53
N SER A 336 22.23 -0.36 1.53
CA SER A 336 22.09 0.97 2.15
C SER A 336 21.09 1.87 1.39
N PHE A 337 20.63 1.46 0.20
CA PHE A 337 19.66 2.13 -0.66
C PHE A 337 18.22 1.64 -0.49
N CYS A 338 17.83 1.18 0.71
CA CYS A 338 16.42 0.84 0.96
C CYS A 338 15.53 2.09 0.83
N GLU A 339 14.93 2.26 -0.35
CA GLU A 339 13.92 3.28 -0.63
C GLU A 339 12.77 3.17 0.38
N ALA A 340 12.27 4.28 0.91
CA ALA A 340 11.17 4.25 1.89
C ALA A 340 9.95 3.49 1.31
N HIS A 341 9.28 2.67 2.11
CA HIS A 341 8.14 1.85 1.66
C HIS A 341 7.07 2.68 0.94
N THR A 342 6.81 3.91 1.39
CA THR A 342 5.87 4.85 0.76
C THR A 342 6.27 5.21 -0.66
N VAL A 343 7.56 5.37 -0.92
CA VAL A 343 8.13 5.65 -2.25
C VAL A 343 8.15 4.37 -3.10
N GLN A 344 8.43 3.21 -2.50
CA GLN A 344 8.33 1.93 -3.21
C GLN A 344 6.94 1.67 -3.77
N VAL A 345 5.91 1.86 -2.94
CA VAL A 345 4.51 1.73 -3.36
C VAL A 345 4.17 2.74 -4.45
N ALA A 346 4.62 3.99 -4.29
CA ALA A 346 4.40 5.05 -5.26
C ALA A 346 5.02 4.72 -6.63
N ARG A 347 6.28 4.26 -6.65
CA ARG A 347 7.00 3.92 -7.87
C ARG A 347 6.36 2.72 -8.56
N LEU A 348 6.01 1.66 -7.81
CA LEU A 348 5.28 0.53 -8.35
C LEU A 348 3.98 0.97 -9.02
N HIS A 349 3.18 1.82 -8.36
CA HIS A 349 1.94 2.33 -8.93
C HIS A 349 2.15 3.10 -10.26
N VAL A 350 3.25 3.85 -10.38
CA VAL A 350 3.61 4.53 -11.63
C VAL A 350 3.97 3.51 -12.72
N LEU A 351 4.80 2.50 -12.41
CA LEU A 351 5.19 1.46 -13.35
C LEU A 351 3.99 0.62 -13.82
N GLU A 352 3.07 0.29 -12.90
CA GLU A 352 1.81 -0.40 -13.19
C GLU A 352 0.94 0.40 -14.16
N ARG A 353 0.75 1.70 -13.90
CA ARG A 353 -0.06 2.57 -14.78
C ARG A 353 0.55 2.78 -16.14
N ALA A 354 1.88 2.82 -16.22
CA ALA A 354 2.61 2.89 -17.48
C ALA A 354 2.70 1.55 -18.21
N GLN A 355 2.14 0.46 -17.65
CA GLN A 355 2.24 -0.91 -18.16
C GLN A 355 3.69 -1.39 -18.37
N ARG A 356 4.64 -0.85 -17.59
CA ARG A 356 6.06 -1.22 -17.62
C ARG A 356 6.32 -2.43 -16.71
N TRP A 357 5.66 -3.55 -17.00
CA TRP A 357 5.60 -4.72 -16.12
C TRP A 357 6.96 -5.36 -15.84
N SER A 358 7.86 -5.39 -16.82
CA SER A 358 9.21 -5.92 -16.65
C SER A 358 9.99 -5.14 -15.58
N GLU A 359 9.91 -3.81 -15.61
CA GLU A 359 10.57 -2.97 -14.60
C GLU A 359 9.89 -3.08 -13.24
N ALA A 360 8.56 -3.13 -13.21
CA ALA A 360 7.81 -3.36 -11.98
C ALA A 360 8.24 -4.67 -11.30
N TYR A 361 8.44 -5.73 -12.08
CA TYR A 361 8.95 -7.03 -11.63
C TYR A 361 10.36 -6.95 -11.03
N HIS A 362 11.33 -6.39 -11.76
CA HIS A 362 12.72 -6.29 -11.25
C HIS A 362 12.77 -5.44 -9.98
N TYR A 363 12.01 -4.35 -9.97
CA TYR A 363 11.91 -3.45 -8.83
C TYR A 363 11.28 -4.13 -7.60
N SER A 364 10.14 -4.81 -7.75
CA SER A 364 9.50 -5.51 -6.63
C SER A 364 10.36 -6.67 -6.13
N MET A 365 11.10 -7.36 -7.01
CA MET A 365 12.07 -8.40 -6.60
C MET A 365 13.18 -7.80 -5.75
N PHE A 366 13.75 -6.68 -6.19
CA PHE A 366 14.81 -5.98 -5.47
C PHE A 366 14.38 -5.57 -4.06
N HIS A 367 13.13 -5.12 -3.89
CA HIS A 367 12.59 -4.71 -2.60
C HIS A 367 11.94 -5.85 -1.77
N GLY A 368 12.08 -7.12 -2.20
CA GLY A 368 11.53 -8.27 -1.48
C GLY A 368 9.99 -8.36 -1.49
N LEU A 369 9.34 -7.68 -2.43
CA LEU A 369 7.88 -7.70 -2.62
C LEU A 369 7.46 -8.88 -3.53
N PHE A 370 7.86 -10.09 -3.15
CA PHE A 370 7.83 -11.28 -4.02
C PHE A 370 6.46 -11.59 -4.65
N ALA A 371 5.37 -11.55 -3.88
CA ALA A 371 4.03 -11.83 -4.41
C ALA A 371 3.65 -10.86 -5.55
N ARG A 372 3.99 -9.57 -5.40
CA ARG A 372 3.79 -8.56 -6.45
C ARG A 372 4.71 -8.82 -7.63
N SER A 373 5.96 -9.18 -7.39
CA SER A 373 6.90 -9.56 -8.46
C SER A 373 6.37 -10.67 -9.34
N LEU A 374 5.85 -11.74 -8.73
CA LEU A 374 5.28 -12.85 -9.47
C LEU A 374 4.09 -12.40 -10.32
N ALA A 375 3.19 -11.58 -9.77
CA ALA A 375 2.08 -11.01 -10.54
C ALA A 375 2.54 -10.12 -11.71
N TYR A 376 3.57 -9.29 -11.51
CA TYR A 376 4.14 -8.48 -12.60
C TYR A 376 4.84 -9.33 -13.66
N MET A 377 5.49 -10.42 -13.24
CA MET A 377 6.09 -11.39 -14.17
C MET A 377 5.02 -12.04 -15.05
N VAL A 378 3.84 -12.36 -14.51
CA VAL A 378 2.69 -12.84 -15.30
C VAL A 378 2.27 -11.80 -16.33
N ARG A 379 2.11 -10.52 -15.91
CA ARG A 379 1.71 -9.41 -16.81
C ARG A 379 2.78 -9.06 -17.85
N ALA A 380 4.04 -9.35 -17.57
CA ALA A 380 5.16 -9.18 -18.49
C ALA A 380 5.33 -10.36 -19.47
N ASP A 381 4.32 -11.23 -19.61
CA ASP A 381 4.33 -12.43 -20.45
C ASP A 381 5.42 -13.46 -20.08
N ARG A 382 5.85 -13.45 -18.82
CA ARG A 382 6.83 -14.41 -18.27
C ARG A 382 6.19 -15.41 -17.32
N SER A 383 4.92 -15.73 -17.55
CA SER A 383 4.14 -16.64 -16.70
C SER A 383 4.72 -18.07 -16.61
N GLN A 384 5.56 -18.48 -17.57
CA GLN A 384 6.24 -19.79 -17.56
C GLN A 384 7.32 -19.92 -16.48
N ASP A 385 7.89 -18.80 -16.03
CA ASP A 385 8.97 -18.77 -15.03
C ASP A 385 8.43 -18.75 -13.59
N VAL A 386 7.14 -18.45 -13.40
CA VAL A 386 6.51 -18.28 -12.09
C VAL A 386 6.57 -19.55 -11.25
N LEU A 387 6.10 -20.68 -11.81
CA LEU A 387 6.01 -21.93 -11.07
C LEU A 387 7.40 -22.48 -10.68
N PRO A 388 8.39 -22.58 -11.60
CA PRO A 388 9.76 -22.97 -11.22
C PRO A 388 10.38 -22.07 -10.15
N LEU A 389 10.07 -20.77 -10.15
CA LEU A 389 10.59 -19.85 -9.15
C LEU A 389 9.98 -20.11 -7.76
N VAL A 390 8.66 -20.30 -7.68
CA VAL A 390 7.96 -20.64 -6.42
C VAL A 390 8.44 -21.99 -5.88
N GLN A 391 8.71 -22.96 -6.74
CA GLN A 391 9.27 -24.25 -6.33
C GLN A 391 10.66 -24.12 -5.69
N ARG A 392 11.55 -23.30 -6.28
CA ARG A 392 12.89 -23.06 -5.72
C ARG A 392 12.86 -22.24 -4.43
N GLN A 393 11.77 -21.51 -4.19
CA GLN A 393 11.58 -20.66 -3.02
C GLN A 393 10.31 -21.04 -2.28
N SER A 394 10.32 -22.20 -1.61
CA SER A 394 9.15 -22.74 -0.88
C SER A 394 8.55 -21.79 0.15
N ALA A 395 9.32 -20.81 0.65
CA ALA A 395 8.83 -19.73 1.51
C ALA A 395 7.72 -18.89 0.84
N LEU A 396 7.75 -18.72 -0.49
CA LEU A 396 6.72 -17.99 -1.24
C LEU A 396 5.38 -18.71 -1.28
N ALA A 397 5.39 -20.04 -1.12
CA ALA A 397 4.17 -20.82 -1.05
C ALA A 397 3.48 -20.70 0.31
N GLN A 398 4.10 -20.08 1.33
CA GLN A 398 3.51 -19.98 2.66
C GLN A 398 2.48 -18.84 2.75
N GLY A 399 1.48 -19.01 3.63
CA GLY A 399 0.63 -17.91 4.13
C GLY A 399 -0.14 -17.11 3.07
N ALA A 400 -0.77 -17.79 2.10
CA ALA A 400 -1.58 -17.19 1.02
C ALA A 400 -0.85 -16.24 0.05
N GLN A 401 0.48 -16.08 0.13
CA GLN A 401 1.22 -15.09 -0.65
C GLN A 401 1.08 -15.27 -2.17
N CYS A 402 0.91 -16.49 -2.65
CA CYS A 402 0.75 -16.78 -4.08
C CYS A 402 -0.72 -16.76 -4.56
N VAL A 403 -1.72 -16.63 -3.69
CA VAL A 403 -3.14 -16.62 -4.13
C VAL A 403 -3.43 -15.49 -5.14
N PRO A 404 -2.95 -14.24 -4.92
CA PRO A 404 -3.11 -13.18 -5.93
C PRO A 404 -2.43 -13.50 -7.26
N VAL A 405 -1.34 -14.27 -7.25
CA VAL A 405 -0.60 -14.69 -8.44
C VAL A 405 -1.41 -15.73 -9.22
N CYS A 406 -2.04 -16.68 -8.53
CA CYS A 406 -2.94 -17.66 -9.14
C CYS A 406 -4.12 -16.97 -9.85
N ALA A 407 -4.75 -16.00 -9.16
CA ALA A 407 -5.83 -15.20 -9.75
C ALA A 407 -5.37 -14.39 -10.97
N GLU A 408 -4.17 -13.82 -10.90
CA GLU A 408 -3.59 -13.05 -12.01
C GLU A 408 -3.25 -13.93 -13.22
N LEU A 409 -2.74 -15.15 -13.01
CA LEU A 409 -2.51 -16.16 -14.07
C LEU A 409 -3.82 -16.50 -14.79
N VAL A 410 -4.88 -16.80 -14.04
CA VAL A 410 -6.21 -17.06 -14.59
C VAL A 410 -6.73 -15.86 -15.38
N ARG A 411 -6.61 -14.64 -14.83
CA ARG A 411 -7.04 -13.39 -15.48
C ARG A 411 -6.33 -13.13 -16.81
N CYS A 412 -5.08 -13.57 -16.94
CA CYS A 412 -4.29 -13.47 -18.18
C CYS A 412 -4.51 -14.67 -19.13
N GLY A 413 -5.56 -15.48 -18.92
CA GLY A 413 -5.87 -16.65 -19.75
C GLY A 413 -4.97 -17.87 -19.50
N GLN A 414 -4.07 -17.81 -18.51
CA GLN A 414 -3.14 -18.89 -18.15
C GLN A 414 -3.75 -19.80 -17.07
N VAL A 415 -4.98 -20.28 -17.30
CA VAL A 415 -5.79 -21.03 -16.32
C VAL A 415 -5.04 -22.23 -15.76
N ASP A 416 -4.49 -23.07 -16.63
CA ASP A 416 -3.74 -24.28 -16.24
C ASP A 416 -2.57 -23.94 -15.31
N ARG A 417 -1.80 -22.87 -15.59
CA ARG A 417 -0.68 -22.44 -14.73
C ARG A 417 -1.16 -21.95 -13.38
N GLY A 418 -2.26 -21.19 -13.35
CA GLY A 418 -2.85 -20.69 -12.10
C GLY A 418 -3.32 -21.82 -11.19
N VAL A 419 -4.01 -22.82 -11.76
CA VAL A 419 -4.46 -24.01 -11.03
C VAL A 419 -3.27 -24.84 -10.55
N ARG A 420 -2.26 -25.10 -11.41
CA ARG A 420 -1.07 -25.86 -11.01
C ARG A 420 -0.27 -25.18 -9.91
N LEU A 421 -0.13 -23.85 -9.95
CA LEU A 421 0.52 -23.10 -8.87
C LEU A 421 -0.24 -23.26 -7.55
N ALA A 422 -1.57 -23.12 -7.56
CA ALA A 422 -2.34 -23.29 -6.34
C ALA A 422 -2.31 -24.74 -5.83
N MET A 423 -2.32 -25.75 -6.72
CA MET A 423 -2.17 -27.15 -6.33
C MET A 423 -0.80 -27.43 -5.74
N PHE A 424 0.25 -26.81 -6.29
CA PHE A 424 1.60 -26.91 -5.74
C PHE A 424 1.69 -26.27 -4.35
N CYS A 425 1.11 -25.08 -4.17
CA CYS A 425 1.10 -24.40 -2.87
C CYS A 425 0.27 -25.13 -1.81
N ALA A 426 -0.79 -25.84 -2.21
CA ALA A 426 -1.65 -26.57 -1.28
C ALA A 426 -1.14 -27.99 -0.95
N PHE A 427 -0.67 -28.72 -1.96
CA PHE A 427 -0.40 -30.15 -1.88
C PHE A 427 1.06 -30.53 -2.09
N GLY A 428 1.87 -29.62 -2.64
CA GLY A 428 3.28 -29.87 -2.91
C GLY A 428 4.09 -30.19 -1.65
N ASP A 429 5.20 -30.90 -1.84
CA ASP A 429 6.14 -31.21 -0.77
C ASP A 429 6.98 -29.97 -0.43
N LEU A 430 6.37 -29.05 0.31
CA LEU A 430 6.98 -27.78 0.70
C LEU A 430 7.80 -27.87 2.01
N GLY A 431 8.19 -29.09 2.41
CA GLY A 431 8.82 -29.38 3.69
C GLY A 431 7.81 -29.77 4.79
N ARG A 432 8.26 -30.61 5.73
CA ARG A 432 7.42 -31.30 6.73
C ARG A 432 6.72 -30.38 7.74
N ASP A 433 7.07 -29.09 7.82
CA ASP A 433 6.64 -28.19 8.89
C ASP A 433 5.57 -27.16 8.50
N GLN A 434 4.97 -27.26 7.30
CA GLN A 434 3.90 -26.34 6.95
C GLN A 434 2.58 -26.71 7.62
N SER A 435 2.12 -25.84 8.52
CA SER A 435 0.80 -25.97 9.14
C SER A 435 -0.32 -26.01 8.08
N ALA A 436 -1.38 -26.78 8.35
CA ALA A 436 -2.59 -26.80 7.53
C ALA A 436 -3.13 -25.37 7.26
N GLN A 437 -2.94 -24.46 8.21
CA GLN A 437 -3.34 -23.06 8.12
C GLN A 437 -2.68 -22.31 6.94
N ASN A 438 -1.44 -22.65 6.58
CA ASN A 438 -0.73 -22.01 5.47
C ASN A 438 -1.24 -22.48 4.09
N ARG A 439 -1.80 -23.70 4.03
CA ARG A 439 -2.29 -24.34 2.81
C ARG A 439 -3.77 -24.01 2.53
N LEU A 440 -4.55 -23.75 3.58
CA LEU A 440 -5.98 -23.51 3.50
C LEU A 440 -6.39 -22.38 2.54
N PRO A 441 -5.69 -21.23 2.46
CA PRO A 441 -6.05 -20.17 1.50
C PRO A 441 -5.96 -20.61 0.03
N TYR A 442 -5.00 -21.46 -0.31
CA TYR A 442 -4.87 -22.02 -1.66
C TYR A 442 -5.95 -23.04 -1.96
N MET A 443 -6.36 -23.82 -0.95
CA MET A 443 -7.50 -24.73 -1.06
C MET A 443 -8.80 -24.01 -1.24
N GLN A 444 -9.04 -22.96 -0.45
CA GLN A 444 -10.21 -22.12 -0.60
C GLN A 444 -10.28 -21.54 -2.03
N TRP A 445 -9.18 -20.94 -2.50
CA TRP A 445 -9.13 -20.39 -3.86
C TRP A 445 -9.34 -21.47 -4.93
N LEU A 446 -8.73 -22.65 -4.79
CA LEU A 446 -8.90 -23.76 -5.74
C LEU A 446 -10.33 -24.28 -5.79
N VAL A 447 -10.95 -24.51 -4.63
CA VAL A 447 -12.33 -24.99 -4.55
C VAL A 447 -13.26 -23.95 -5.15
N GLU A 448 -13.18 -22.68 -4.71
CA GLU A 448 -13.98 -21.58 -5.27
C GLU A 448 -13.82 -21.45 -6.78
N TYR A 449 -12.58 -21.53 -7.28
CA TYR A 449 -12.30 -21.44 -8.70
C TYR A 449 -12.93 -22.60 -9.47
N VAL A 450 -12.69 -23.84 -9.03
CA VAL A 450 -13.13 -25.04 -9.75
C VAL A 450 -14.65 -25.23 -9.68
N THR A 451 -15.27 -25.00 -8.51
CA THR A 451 -16.74 -25.06 -8.39
C THR A 451 -17.41 -23.94 -9.16
N GLY A 452 -16.78 -22.76 -9.25
CA GLY A 452 -17.25 -21.66 -10.09
C GLY A 452 -17.18 -21.93 -11.59
N GLN A 453 -16.46 -22.97 -12.03
CA GLN A 453 -16.45 -23.43 -13.43
C GLN A 453 -17.53 -24.50 -13.72
N LEU A 454 -18.21 -25.04 -12.72
CA LEU A 454 -19.26 -26.04 -12.93
C LEU A 454 -20.52 -25.35 -13.47
N ASP A 455 -21.14 -25.97 -14.48
CA ASP A 455 -22.45 -25.52 -14.95
C ASP A 455 -23.51 -25.73 -13.84
N PRO A 456 -24.48 -24.82 -13.62
CA PRO A 456 -25.51 -25.00 -12.61
C PRO A 456 -26.29 -26.32 -12.75
N ASN A 457 -26.50 -26.81 -13.97
CA ASN A 457 -27.12 -28.11 -14.20
C ASN A 457 -26.17 -29.26 -13.82
N GLU A 458 -24.86 -29.13 -14.08
CA GLU A 458 -23.87 -30.09 -13.60
C GLU A 458 -23.88 -30.15 -12.07
N VAL A 459 -23.92 -29.00 -11.38
CA VAL A 459 -24.03 -28.96 -9.91
C VAL A 459 -25.33 -29.62 -9.43
N ALA A 460 -26.46 -29.36 -10.09
CA ALA A 460 -27.73 -29.99 -9.76
C ALA A 460 -27.71 -31.51 -9.97
N VAL A 461 -27.14 -32.00 -11.07
CA VAL A 461 -26.96 -33.43 -11.36
C VAL A 461 -26.01 -34.07 -10.34
N ARG A 462 -24.93 -33.38 -9.98
CA ARG A 462 -23.97 -33.82 -8.96
C ARG A 462 -24.60 -33.95 -7.58
N ASN A 463 -25.51 -33.05 -7.23
CA ASN A 463 -26.18 -33.03 -5.94
C ASN A 463 -27.50 -33.80 -5.90
N ALA A 464 -27.95 -34.38 -7.01
CA ALA A 464 -29.21 -35.11 -7.06
C ALA A 464 -29.23 -36.23 -6.01
N HIS A 465 -30.35 -36.36 -5.30
CA HIS A 465 -30.53 -37.43 -4.32
C HIS A 465 -30.46 -38.80 -5.00
N GLY A 466 -29.61 -39.70 -4.50
CA GLY A 466 -29.49 -41.07 -4.99
C GLY A 466 -28.04 -41.45 -5.29
N ALA A 467 -27.88 -42.59 -5.99
CA ALA A 467 -26.56 -43.02 -6.42
C ALA A 467 -25.91 -41.96 -7.34
N PRO A 468 -24.61 -41.67 -7.19
CA PRO A 468 -23.93 -40.75 -8.09
C PRO A 468 -24.07 -41.26 -9.52
N SER A 469 -24.26 -40.32 -10.46
CA SER A 469 -24.34 -40.68 -11.87
C SER A 469 -23.05 -41.37 -12.33
N SER A 470 -23.16 -42.26 -13.33
CA SER A 470 -22.01 -42.99 -13.87
C SER A 470 -20.90 -42.07 -14.37
N SER A 471 -21.21 -40.82 -14.76
CA SER A 471 -20.21 -39.83 -15.16
C SER A 471 -19.38 -39.31 -13.99
N ILE A 472 -19.98 -39.14 -12.81
CA ILE A 472 -19.27 -38.71 -11.60
C ILE A 472 -18.39 -39.84 -11.07
N GLU A 473 -18.89 -41.08 -11.07
CA GLU A 473 -18.09 -42.23 -10.65
C GLU A 473 -16.89 -42.45 -11.58
N ALA A 474 -17.09 -42.32 -12.89
CA ALA A 474 -15.99 -42.36 -13.86
C ALA A 474 -14.98 -41.24 -13.63
N ALA A 475 -15.43 -40.00 -13.43
CA ALA A 475 -14.55 -38.86 -13.13
C ALA A 475 -13.75 -39.07 -11.84
N ARG A 476 -14.40 -39.58 -10.80
CA ARG A 476 -13.78 -39.92 -9.51
C ARG A 476 -12.74 -41.01 -9.68
N HIS A 477 -13.05 -42.08 -10.41
CA HIS A 477 -12.12 -43.18 -10.67
C HIS A 477 -10.88 -42.68 -11.43
N ASP A 478 -11.08 -41.93 -12.52
CA ASP A 478 -9.98 -41.38 -13.31
C ASP A 478 -9.14 -40.38 -12.52
N ALA A 479 -9.77 -39.60 -11.62
CA ALA A 479 -9.07 -38.69 -10.71
C ALA A 479 -8.25 -39.44 -9.65
N SER A 480 -8.77 -40.55 -9.11
CA SER A 480 -8.05 -41.45 -8.20
C SER A 480 -6.85 -42.11 -8.87
N GLU A 481 -7.02 -42.63 -10.08
CA GLU A 481 -5.94 -43.21 -10.87
C GLU A 481 -4.84 -42.17 -11.15
N TRP A 482 -5.24 -40.97 -11.60
CA TRP A 482 -4.32 -39.87 -11.81
C TRP A 482 -3.56 -39.50 -10.54
N ALA A 483 -4.27 -39.32 -9.41
CA ALA A 483 -3.66 -38.97 -8.13
C ALA A 483 -2.66 -40.04 -7.67
N ARG A 484 -2.96 -41.32 -7.86
CA ARG A 484 -2.05 -42.43 -7.53
C ARG A 484 -0.76 -42.37 -8.36
N GLN A 485 -0.88 -42.02 -9.64
CA GLN A 485 0.27 -41.88 -10.54
C GLN A 485 1.15 -40.66 -10.18
N VAL A 486 0.53 -39.52 -9.82
CA VAL A 486 1.28 -38.28 -9.56
C VAL A 486 1.73 -38.12 -8.12
N SER A 487 1.05 -38.73 -7.14
CA SER A 487 1.30 -38.55 -5.70
C SER A 487 2.78 -38.69 -5.32
N PRO A 488 3.54 -39.72 -5.77
CA PRO A 488 4.95 -39.88 -5.40
C PRO A 488 5.86 -38.74 -5.88
N ARG A 489 5.42 -37.98 -6.90
CA ARG A 489 6.21 -36.94 -7.56
C ARG A 489 5.34 -35.73 -7.91
N LEU A 490 4.41 -35.36 -7.03
CA LEU A 490 3.40 -34.34 -7.36
C LEU A 490 4.06 -33.03 -7.79
N SER A 491 5.10 -32.60 -7.09
CA SER A 491 5.86 -31.38 -7.40
C SER A 491 6.42 -31.38 -8.83
N GLU A 492 6.94 -32.53 -9.30
CA GLU A 492 7.43 -32.68 -10.68
C GLU A 492 6.28 -32.77 -11.69
N ALA A 493 5.22 -33.50 -11.35
CA ALA A 493 4.05 -33.65 -12.20
C ALA A 493 3.36 -32.31 -12.49
N LEU A 494 3.27 -31.43 -11.48
CA LEU A 494 2.67 -30.09 -11.63
C LEU A 494 3.52 -29.13 -12.48
N LEU A 495 4.77 -29.46 -12.84
CA LEU A 495 5.53 -28.70 -13.84
C LEU A 495 5.01 -28.91 -15.26
N GLN A 496 4.36 -30.04 -15.52
CA GLN A 496 3.73 -30.34 -16.80
C GLN A 496 2.30 -29.81 -16.84
N PRO A 497 1.77 -29.44 -18.02
CA PRO A 497 0.35 -29.10 -18.19
C PRO A 497 -0.55 -30.20 -17.60
N LEU A 498 -1.66 -29.82 -16.96
CA LEU A 498 -2.61 -30.80 -16.45
C LEU A 498 -3.19 -31.57 -17.63
N ALA A 499 -3.09 -32.91 -17.56
CA ALA A 499 -3.71 -33.76 -18.56
C ALA A 499 -5.23 -33.48 -18.59
N PRO A 500 -5.84 -33.26 -19.78
CA PRO A 500 -7.29 -33.14 -19.90
C PRO A 500 -7.95 -34.45 -19.45
N PRO A 501 -9.29 -34.46 -19.27
CA PRO A 501 -10.01 -35.71 -19.09
C PRO A 501 -9.72 -36.68 -20.26
N PRO A 502 -9.73 -38.00 -20.03
CA PRO A 502 -9.55 -39.00 -21.08
C PRO A 502 -10.46 -38.75 -22.28
N PHE A 503 -9.95 -38.97 -23.49
CA PHE A 503 -10.73 -38.76 -24.70
C PHE A 503 -12.00 -39.64 -24.69
N GLY A 504 -13.17 -39.03 -24.91
CA GLY A 504 -14.46 -39.72 -24.85
C GLY A 504 -15.09 -39.80 -23.46
N SER A 505 -14.54 -39.10 -22.46
CA SER A 505 -15.15 -38.99 -21.13
C SER A 505 -16.58 -38.44 -21.20
N ILE A 506 -17.48 -39.02 -20.40
CA ILE A 506 -18.88 -38.59 -20.26
C ILE A 506 -19.08 -37.44 -19.26
N TYR A 507 -18.00 -36.82 -18.80
CA TYR A 507 -17.99 -35.76 -17.80
C TYR A 507 -17.18 -34.56 -18.29
N SER A 508 -17.45 -33.38 -17.72
CA SER A 508 -16.79 -32.13 -18.09
C SER A 508 -15.39 -32.01 -17.49
N ASN A 509 -14.57 -31.13 -18.08
CA ASN A 509 -13.25 -30.81 -17.52
C ASN A 509 -13.37 -30.19 -16.11
N ALA A 510 -14.40 -29.38 -15.86
CA ALA A 510 -14.65 -28.78 -14.56
C ALA A 510 -14.98 -29.86 -13.51
N THR A 511 -15.85 -30.81 -13.86
CA THR A 511 -16.15 -31.98 -13.03
C THR A 511 -14.88 -32.77 -12.70
N PHE A 512 -14.07 -33.07 -13.71
CA PHE A 512 -12.82 -33.82 -13.51
C PHE A 512 -11.83 -33.08 -12.61
N MET A 513 -11.70 -31.76 -12.78
CA MET A 513 -10.85 -30.93 -11.92
C MET A 513 -11.35 -30.87 -10.48
N ALA A 514 -12.67 -30.83 -10.25
CA ALA A 514 -13.26 -30.87 -8.91
C ALA A 514 -12.90 -32.19 -8.21
N GLU A 515 -13.06 -33.32 -8.92
CA GLU A 515 -12.71 -34.64 -8.40
C GLU A 515 -11.20 -34.77 -8.13
N ARG A 516 -10.33 -34.23 -9.00
CA ARG A 516 -8.88 -34.19 -8.75
C ARG A 516 -8.52 -33.46 -7.46
N VAL A 517 -9.11 -32.29 -7.22
CA VAL A 517 -8.86 -31.52 -5.99
C VAL A 517 -9.38 -32.29 -4.77
N ALA A 518 -10.56 -32.88 -4.85
CA ALA A 518 -11.14 -33.70 -3.78
C ALA A 518 -10.24 -34.89 -3.43
N VAL A 519 -9.77 -35.64 -4.44
CA VAL A 519 -8.88 -36.79 -4.25
C VAL A 519 -7.55 -36.36 -3.63
N LEU A 520 -6.92 -35.27 -4.11
CA LEU A 520 -5.66 -34.81 -3.55
C LEU A 520 -5.76 -34.34 -2.10
N CYS A 521 -6.87 -33.66 -1.72
CA CYS A 521 -7.12 -33.31 -0.32
C CYS A 521 -7.04 -34.57 0.56
N PHE A 522 -7.66 -35.66 0.13
CA PHE A 522 -7.64 -36.91 0.87
C PHE A 522 -6.27 -37.60 0.85
N THR A 523 -5.69 -37.84 -0.34
CA THR A 523 -4.51 -38.72 -0.48
C THR A 523 -3.22 -38.11 0.05
N LEU A 524 -3.06 -36.79 -0.04
CA LEU A 524 -1.78 -36.13 0.26
C LEU A 524 -1.80 -35.34 1.56
N THR A 525 -2.97 -34.88 2.00
CA THR A 525 -3.08 -34.01 3.16
C THR A 525 -4.36 -34.30 3.96
N PRO A 526 -4.45 -35.46 4.65
CA PRO A 526 -5.66 -35.84 5.38
C PRO A 526 -6.19 -34.77 6.34
N GLN A 527 -5.27 -33.99 6.94
CA GLN A 527 -5.58 -32.83 7.80
C GLN A 527 -6.36 -31.68 7.11
N LEU A 528 -6.36 -31.63 5.77
CA LEU A 528 -7.12 -30.67 4.97
C LEU A 528 -8.46 -31.23 4.48
N SER A 529 -8.73 -32.53 4.64
CA SER A 529 -9.95 -33.18 4.14
C SER A 529 -11.22 -32.52 4.69
N LEU A 530 -11.30 -32.28 6.00
CA LEU A 530 -12.45 -31.63 6.62
C LEU A 530 -12.63 -30.17 6.17
N PRO A 531 -11.61 -29.30 6.21
CA PRO A 531 -11.71 -27.97 5.61
C PRO A 531 -12.10 -27.98 4.12
N CYS A 532 -11.50 -28.84 3.31
CA CYS A 532 -11.83 -28.97 1.88
C CYS A 532 -13.31 -29.38 1.70
N ALA A 533 -13.78 -30.40 2.42
CA ALA A 533 -15.16 -30.89 2.30
C ALA A 533 -16.19 -29.82 2.70
N LYS A 534 -15.91 -29.06 3.76
CA LYS A 534 -16.71 -27.89 4.15
C LYS A 534 -16.73 -26.82 3.06
N LEU A 535 -15.60 -26.53 2.43
CA LEU A 535 -15.50 -25.56 1.34
C LEU A 535 -16.34 -26.00 0.12
N PHE A 536 -16.24 -27.27 -0.31
CA PHE A 536 -17.06 -27.80 -1.40
C PHE A 536 -18.55 -27.70 -1.10
N SER A 537 -18.98 -28.14 0.10
CA SER A 537 -20.38 -28.03 0.56
C SER A 537 -20.86 -26.57 0.61
N HIS A 538 -20.03 -25.64 1.11
CA HIS A 538 -20.36 -24.22 1.14
C HIS A 538 -20.50 -23.60 -0.26
N GLN A 539 -19.69 -24.04 -1.23
CA GLN A 539 -19.81 -23.63 -2.63
C GLN A 539 -20.96 -24.33 -3.37
N GLY A 540 -21.71 -25.18 -2.67
CA GLY A 540 -22.85 -25.90 -3.22
C GLY A 540 -22.49 -27.16 -3.99
N ASP A 541 -21.24 -27.63 -4.01
CA ASP A 541 -20.85 -28.93 -4.59
C ASP A 541 -20.77 -29.99 -3.49
N ASN A 542 -21.93 -30.44 -3.01
CA ASN A 542 -22.00 -31.46 -1.97
C ASN A 542 -21.42 -32.79 -2.46
N CYS A 543 -21.50 -33.06 -3.77
CA CYS A 543 -20.90 -34.24 -4.38
C CYS A 543 -19.37 -34.24 -4.26
N GLY A 544 -18.72 -33.11 -4.56
CA GLY A 544 -17.28 -32.96 -4.35
C GLY A 544 -16.88 -33.15 -2.89
N ALA A 545 -17.70 -32.68 -1.95
CA ALA A 545 -17.50 -32.93 -0.53
C ALA A 545 -17.67 -34.43 -0.16
N CYS A 546 -18.64 -35.11 -0.77
CA CYS A 546 -18.83 -36.55 -0.64
C CYS A 546 -17.69 -37.35 -1.26
N SER A 547 -17.08 -36.87 -2.36
CA SER A 547 -15.92 -37.51 -2.97
C SER A 547 -14.73 -37.53 -2.02
N ILE A 548 -14.52 -36.49 -1.22
CA ILE A 548 -13.49 -36.49 -0.16
C ILE A 548 -13.78 -37.59 0.87
N LEU A 549 -15.06 -37.83 1.19
CA LEU A 549 -15.48 -38.89 2.10
C LEU A 549 -15.26 -40.30 1.52
N ALA A 550 -15.45 -40.45 0.21
CA ALA A 550 -15.41 -41.75 -0.47
C ALA A 550 -13.98 -42.29 -0.70
N GLN A 551 -12.96 -41.42 -0.71
CA GLN A 551 -11.59 -41.83 -1.01
C GLN A 551 -10.88 -42.51 0.16
N GLY A 552 -11.48 -42.52 1.35
CA GLY A 552 -10.85 -43.03 2.55
C GLY A 552 -11.68 -44.01 3.33
N GLY A 553 -11.04 -45.08 3.81
CA GLY A 553 -11.44 -45.70 5.07
C GLY A 553 -11.20 -44.70 6.20
N ILE A 554 -12.03 -43.66 6.26
CA ILE A 554 -11.86 -42.52 7.15
C ILE A 554 -11.87 -43.03 8.58
N SER A 555 -10.88 -42.59 9.35
CA SER A 555 -10.82 -42.74 10.80
C SER A 555 -10.87 -41.38 11.51
N ASP A 556 -11.04 -40.27 10.76
CA ASP A 556 -11.15 -38.92 11.33
C ASP A 556 -12.56 -38.68 11.90
N PRO A 557 -12.72 -38.63 13.24
CA PRO A 557 -14.02 -38.46 13.87
C PRO A 557 -14.63 -37.08 13.58
N GLY A 558 -13.81 -36.06 13.34
CA GLY A 558 -14.27 -34.71 13.02
C GLY A 558 -14.94 -34.64 11.65
N LEU A 559 -14.35 -35.34 10.67
CA LEU A 559 -14.90 -35.46 9.32
C LEU A 559 -16.20 -36.25 9.31
N MET A 560 -16.28 -37.36 10.05
CA MET A 560 -17.52 -38.12 10.21
C MET A 560 -18.62 -37.32 10.90
N SER A 561 -18.28 -36.64 12.00
CA SER A 561 -19.20 -35.78 12.74
C SER A 561 -19.84 -34.74 11.83
N TRP A 562 -19.01 -34.04 11.04
CA TRP A 562 -19.49 -33.06 10.08
C TRP A 562 -20.34 -33.69 8.97
N ALA A 563 -19.93 -34.83 8.42
CA ALA A 563 -20.70 -35.51 7.38
C ALA A 563 -22.10 -35.90 7.87
N VAL A 564 -22.22 -36.42 9.10
CA VAL A 564 -23.50 -36.80 9.71
C VAL A 564 -24.38 -35.60 9.97
N THR A 565 -23.81 -34.50 10.45
CA THR A 565 -24.57 -33.32 10.88
C THR A 565 -24.94 -32.37 9.76
N ASP A 566 -24.12 -32.26 8.71
CA ASP A 566 -24.30 -31.25 7.65
C ASP A 566 -24.48 -31.85 6.25
N LEU A 567 -23.71 -32.88 5.88
CA LEU A 567 -23.71 -33.40 4.51
C LEU A 567 -24.87 -34.39 4.24
N ILE A 568 -25.11 -35.32 5.16
CA ILE A 568 -26.21 -36.31 5.04
C ILE A 568 -27.58 -35.62 4.90
N PRO A 569 -27.92 -34.58 5.69
CA PRO A 569 -29.18 -33.85 5.49
C PRO A 569 -29.31 -33.20 4.11
N LYS A 570 -28.20 -32.77 3.49
CA LYS A 570 -28.18 -32.11 2.18
C LYS A 570 -28.30 -33.09 1.02
N MET A 571 -27.59 -34.23 1.08
CA MET A 571 -27.52 -35.18 -0.04
C MET A 571 -28.41 -36.41 0.12
N GLY A 572 -28.89 -36.69 1.33
CA GLY A 572 -29.47 -37.97 1.69
C GLY A 572 -28.40 -39.05 1.90
N ILE A 573 -28.69 -39.98 2.79
CA ILE A 573 -27.76 -41.05 3.19
C ILE A 573 -27.41 -42.00 2.03
N GLN A 574 -28.32 -42.21 1.07
CA GLN A 574 -28.10 -43.09 -0.08
C GLN A 574 -26.93 -42.62 -0.96
N SER A 575 -26.76 -41.32 -1.10
CA SER A 575 -25.69 -40.70 -1.89
C SER A 575 -24.30 -40.89 -1.26
N ILE A 576 -24.25 -41.10 0.06
CA ILE A 576 -23.02 -41.20 0.86
C ILE A 576 -22.75 -42.66 1.29
N LEU A 577 -23.73 -43.55 1.12
CA LEU A 577 -23.66 -44.95 1.54
C LEU A 577 -22.39 -45.69 1.07
N PRO A 578 -21.92 -45.53 -0.19
CA PRO A 578 -20.68 -46.18 -0.63
C PRO A 578 -19.45 -45.74 0.18
N ALA A 579 -19.40 -44.47 0.61
CA ALA A 579 -18.32 -43.97 1.46
C ALA A 579 -18.41 -44.56 2.87
N ILE A 580 -19.62 -44.58 3.46
CA ILE A 580 -19.89 -45.08 4.82
C ILE A 580 -19.49 -46.56 4.97
N GLN A 581 -19.73 -47.38 3.94
CA GLN A 581 -19.37 -48.79 3.95
C GLN A 581 -17.86 -49.02 4.13
N GLY A 582 -17.02 -48.07 3.70
CA GLY A 582 -15.58 -48.12 3.89
C GLY A 582 -15.08 -47.60 5.24
N TRP A 583 -15.94 -46.97 6.06
CA TRP A 583 -15.51 -46.31 7.29
C TRP A 583 -15.14 -47.27 8.41
N THR A 584 -14.11 -46.86 9.18
CA THR A 584 -13.70 -47.49 10.44
C THR A 584 -14.19 -46.63 11.60
N TYR A 585 -14.94 -47.21 12.54
CA TYR A 585 -15.57 -46.46 13.64
C TYR A 585 -14.76 -46.43 14.95
N ALA A 586 -13.50 -46.84 14.90
CA ALA A 586 -12.60 -46.79 16.05
C ALA A 586 -12.41 -45.32 16.49
N GLY A 587 -12.62 -45.03 17.78
CA GLY A 587 -12.48 -43.67 18.32
C GLY A 587 -13.58 -42.67 17.89
N VAL A 588 -14.64 -43.11 17.20
CA VAL A 588 -15.77 -42.26 16.85
C VAL A 588 -16.75 -42.17 18.03
N PRO A 589 -17.10 -40.96 18.51
CA PRO A 589 -18.04 -40.80 19.62
C PRO A 589 -19.37 -41.54 19.39
N MET A 590 -19.86 -42.20 20.44
CA MET A 590 -21.09 -43.00 20.40
C MET A 590 -22.31 -42.19 19.93
N SER A 591 -22.36 -40.89 20.25
CA SER A 591 -23.41 -39.98 19.77
C SER A 591 -23.45 -39.87 18.25
N ILE A 592 -22.28 -39.81 17.60
CA ILE A 592 -22.17 -39.73 16.13
C ILE A 592 -22.52 -41.09 15.51
N ARG A 593 -22.03 -42.20 16.09
CA ARG A 593 -22.40 -43.56 15.64
C ARG A 593 -23.91 -43.79 15.69
N ASN A 594 -24.55 -43.38 16.79
CA ASN A 594 -26.00 -43.49 16.95
C ASN A 594 -26.77 -42.61 15.96
N ALA A 595 -26.34 -41.36 15.75
CA ALA A 595 -26.95 -40.48 14.75
C ALA A 595 -26.86 -41.07 13.34
N LEU A 596 -25.68 -41.59 12.96
CA LEU A 596 -25.47 -42.25 11.67
C LEU A 596 -26.31 -43.53 11.53
N ALA A 597 -26.35 -44.37 12.56
CA ALA A 597 -27.15 -45.60 12.55
C ALA A 597 -28.65 -45.32 12.45
N ASN A 598 -29.13 -44.25 13.08
CA ASN A 598 -30.53 -43.82 12.95
C ASN A 598 -30.83 -43.34 11.53
N ALA A 599 -29.97 -42.50 10.96
CA ALA A 599 -30.11 -42.06 9.56
C ALA A 599 -30.10 -43.25 8.56
N LEU A 600 -29.25 -44.25 8.79
CA LEU A 600 -29.23 -45.49 8.01
C LEU A 600 -30.51 -46.31 8.18
N THR A 601 -31.05 -46.40 9.40
CA THR A 601 -32.30 -47.10 9.69
C THR A 601 -33.48 -46.44 8.98
N GLU A 602 -33.56 -45.11 9.01
CA GLU A 602 -34.61 -44.32 8.34
C GLU A 602 -34.60 -44.52 6.82
N ALA A 603 -33.43 -44.79 6.22
CA ALA A 603 -33.31 -45.11 4.80
C ALA A 603 -33.34 -46.61 4.48
N GLY A 604 -33.76 -47.46 5.43
CA GLY A 604 -33.92 -48.90 5.24
C GLY A 604 -32.63 -49.71 5.18
N GLN A 605 -31.48 -49.12 5.53
CA GLN A 605 -30.17 -49.79 5.55
C GLN A 605 -29.91 -50.47 6.91
N HIS A 606 -30.77 -51.40 7.30
CA HIS A 606 -30.76 -52.00 8.64
C HIS A 606 -29.49 -52.79 8.97
N SER A 607 -28.90 -53.49 8.00
CA SER A 607 -27.64 -54.23 8.17
C SER A 607 -26.48 -53.28 8.47
N GLU A 608 -26.41 -52.18 7.73
CA GLU A 608 -25.37 -51.17 7.90
C GLU A 608 -25.55 -50.40 9.21
N ALA A 609 -26.79 -50.03 9.56
CA ALA A 609 -27.11 -49.42 10.84
C ALA A 609 -26.68 -50.31 12.02
N ALA A 610 -26.91 -51.63 11.93
CA ALA A 610 -26.45 -52.58 12.93
C ALA A 610 -24.91 -52.66 12.99
N ARG A 611 -24.21 -52.62 11.85
CA ARG A 611 -22.75 -52.56 11.78
C ARG A 611 -22.20 -51.34 12.52
N VAL A 612 -22.78 -50.16 12.29
CA VAL A 612 -22.36 -48.90 12.94
C VAL A 612 -22.63 -48.90 14.44
N ARG A 613 -23.74 -49.48 14.91
CA ARG A 613 -24.04 -49.60 16.35
C ARG A 613 -23.12 -50.58 17.06
N ASN A 614 -22.85 -51.71 16.40
CA ASN A 614 -22.13 -52.84 16.99
C ASN A 614 -20.62 -52.77 16.77
N SER A 615 -20.10 -51.75 16.07
CA SER A 615 -18.69 -51.42 16.07
C SER A 615 -18.30 -50.88 17.45
N ALA A 616 -18.27 -51.76 18.45
CA ALA A 616 -17.69 -51.49 19.74
C ALA A 616 -16.18 -51.31 19.57
N ASP A 617 -15.55 -50.52 20.44
CA ASP A 617 -14.09 -50.45 20.54
C ASP A 617 -13.59 -51.82 21.03
N VAL A 618 -13.35 -52.76 20.11
CA VAL A 618 -12.76 -54.08 20.41
C VAL A 618 -11.29 -53.94 20.90
N GLY A 619 -10.82 -52.73 21.19
CA GLY A 619 -9.41 -52.42 21.41
C GLY A 619 -9.01 -51.87 22.78
N GLU A 620 -9.92 -51.51 23.69
CA GLU A 620 -9.51 -50.84 24.94
C GLU A 620 -9.49 -51.72 26.20
N GLU A 621 -10.21 -52.84 26.26
CA GLU A 621 -10.21 -53.72 27.45
C GLU A 621 -9.20 -54.90 27.40
N ALA A 622 -8.44 -55.06 26.31
CA ALA A 622 -7.49 -56.18 26.15
C ALA A 622 -6.01 -55.84 26.43
N ALA A 623 -5.69 -54.61 26.85
CA ALA A 623 -4.31 -54.15 27.05
C ALA A 623 -3.91 -53.87 28.52
N GLU A 624 -4.71 -54.29 29.50
CA GLU A 624 -4.45 -54.06 30.94
C GLU A 624 -4.17 -55.37 31.72
N GLY A 625 -3.70 -56.43 31.05
CA GLY A 625 -3.48 -57.73 31.70
C GLY A 625 -2.35 -58.55 31.08
N ASP A 626 -1.12 -58.05 31.11
CA ASP A 626 0.08 -58.90 31.18
C ASP A 626 1.24 -58.06 31.75
N GLU A 627 1.14 -57.79 33.05
CA GLU A 627 2.28 -57.37 33.86
C GLU A 627 3.20 -58.61 34.02
N VAL A 628 4.21 -58.71 33.15
CA VAL A 628 5.32 -59.65 33.35
C VAL A 628 6.06 -59.21 34.60
N VAL A 629 5.76 -59.88 35.72
CA VAL A 629 6.52 -59.83 36.96
C VAL A 629 7.94 -60.31 36.66
N GLU A 630 8.90 -59.39 36.59
CA GLU A 630 10.33 -59.72 36.67
C GLU A 630 10.61 -60.32 38.05
N LEU A 631 10.87 -61.63 38.09
CA LEU A 631 11.47 -62.30 39.24
C LEU A 631 12.95 -61.88 39.37
N PRO A 632 13.46 -61.66 40.60
CA PRO A 632 14.85 -61.29 40.82
C PRO A 632 15.79 -62.48 40.52
N PRO A 633 17.04 -62.23 40.08
CA PRO A 633 17.98 -63.30 39.77
C PRO A 633 18.45 -63.98 41.07
N ALA A 634 18.32 -65.30 41.11
CA ALA A 634 18.96 -66.14 42.10
C ALA A 634 20.43 -66.37 41.70
N ASP A 635 21.33 -66.02 42.61
CA ASP A 635 22.73 -66.43 42.58
C ASP A 635 22.81 -67.96 42.55
N PHE A 636 23.38 -68.52 41.48
CA PHE A 636 24.02 -69.83 41.55
C PHE A 636 25.25 -69.88 40.65
N ASP A 637 26.38 -69.97 41.34
CA ASP A 637 27.71 -70.28 40.86
C ASP A 637 27.78 -71.72 40.32
N VAL A 638 28.80 -71.96 39.49
CA VAL A 638 29.37 -73.21 38.96
C VAL A 638 29.40 -73.25 37.43
N GLY A 639 30.63 -73.14 36.92
CA GLY A 639 30.94 -72.98 35.50
C GLY A 639 31.02 -74.25 34.65
N GLY A 640 31.44 -74.03 33.40
CA GLY A 640 31.95 -75.05 32.50
C GLY A 640 31.29 -75.07 31.12
N GLY A 641 31.92 -74.42 30.14
CA GLY A 641 32.39 -75.16 28.96
C GLY A 641 31.65 -75.04 27.61
N TRP A 642 32.23 -74.23 26.71
CA TRP A 642 32.48 -74.45 25.26
C TRP A 642 31.35 -74.82 24.27
N THR A 643 31.02 -73.82 23.40
CA THR A 643 30.85 -73.79 21.91
C THR A 643 30.15 -74.93 21.13
N PRO A 644 29.56 -74.66 19.93
CA PRO A 644 29.65 -73.46 19.07
C PRO A 644 28.36 -72.63 18.94
#